data_AF-A0A432IP75-F1
#
_entry.id   AF-A0A432IP75-F1
#
_cell.length_a   1.000
_cell.length_b   1.000
_cell.length_c   1.000
_cell.angle_alpha   90.00
_cell.angle_beta   90.00
_cell.angle_gamma   90.00
#
_symmetry.space_group_name_H-M   'P 1'
#
loop_
_entity.id
_entity.type
_entity.pdbx_description
1 polymer ?
#
loop_
_entity_poly.entity_id
_entity_poly.type
_entity_poly.pdbx_seq_one_letter_code
_entity_poly.pdbx_strand_id
1 'polypeptide(L)'
;MNTISKTMMFALCLILMSPTSTHADAHNWLISEIFSSADGTVQFVEFTNDSDDEQFMAGEDLQNAAGQTFNFPVDLPSSLTANRRMLVGTAAYAALPGAPPPDYIIPSGLFLVNGDEVIYSGGDEVIYSSLPTNGVLSINPDGIASVNSPTNFAGVSGSIIVTNSAPDCNANGIPDSTDIASGTSTDCDSDSVPDECTVAINDCNNNGIHDACELDGDGDGIIDACDACPNDINNDSDGDGVCDSQDICAGGNDFIDSDLDGIPDFCDACPLDAQDDSDGDGVCDSEDICAGGNDALDTDLDGTPDFCDSCPLDAQNDVDGDGLCADVDPCPLDTNNDADGDGLCADVDACPLDAQNDADGDGICGDVDSCPLDPQNDIDGDGVCGDVDPCPFDALDDSDGDGICDGVDSCPGGDDNIDTDQDGTPDFCDACPEDAANDVDGDGLCADVDSCPLDADNDADGDGLCADVDACPLDADNDIDGDGVCGNLDPCPLDPLDDSDGDGICDSVDVCPGGDDATDTDLDGTADFCDPCPLDPDNDVDGDGVCGDVDPCPLDAANDADGDGLCESVDACPLDPQNDIDGDGLCADVDPCPLDPANDIDGDGLCADVDPCPLDAANDLDGDGLCESNDPCPLDADNDIDGDGLCADVDPCPLDGQNDSDGDGLCADVDPCPADPSNDVDGDGICGDVDSCPLDPDNDIDGDG
;
A
#
# COMPACT_ATOMS: atom_id res chain seq x y z
N MET A 1 6.41 68.82 0.10
CA MET A 1 6.75 70.18 -0.35
C MET A 1 6.01 70.48 -1.64
N ASN A 2 5.45 71.69 -1.73
CA ASN A 2 4.82 72.36 -2.89
C ASN A 2 3.36 72.07 -3.24
N THR A 3 2.57 73.04 -2.77
CA THR A 3 1.27 73.59 -3.16
C THR A 3 1.16 74.06 -4.63
N ILE A 4 -0.07 74.50 -5.01
CA ILE A 4 -0.48 75.45 -6.10
C ILE A 4 -1.08 74.72 -7.32
N SER A 5 -2.18 75.08 -8.01
CA SER A 5 -3.14 76.21 -8.00
C SER A 5 -4.42 75.83 -8.78
N LYS A 6 -5.57 76.28 -8.29
CA LYS A 6 -6.61 77.11 -8.94
C LYS A 6 -6.61 77.35 -10.48
N THR A 7 -7.84 77.24 -11.03
CA THR A 7 -8.59 78.13 -11.98
C THR A 7 -8.61 77.92 -13.50
N MET A 8 -9.85 77.82 -14.01
CA MET A 8 -10.49 78.47 -15.18
C MET A 8 -10.02 78.16 -16.62
N MET A 9 -10.81 77.30 -17.28
CA MET A 9 -11.69 77.62 -18.42
C MET A 9 -11.12 78.54 -19.54
N PHE A 10 -10.79 77.94 -20.69
CA PHE A 10 -10.84 78.60 -22.01
C PHE A 10 -11.16 77.57 -23.10
N ALA A 11 -12.25 77.83 -23.83
CA ALA A 11 -12.73 77.05 -24.96
C ALA A 11 -11.91 77.33 -26.23
N LEU A 12 -11.68 76.31 -27.07
CA LEU A 12 -11.90 76.41 -28.52
C LEU A 12 -11.89 75.02 -29.18
N CYS A 13 -13.08 74.58 -29.58
CA CYS A 13 -13.34 73.44 -30.46
C CYS A 13 -13.11 73.89 -31.92
N LEU A 14 -12.34 73.12 -32.71
CA LEU A 14 -12.32 73.23 -34.17
C LEU A 14 -12.84 71.91 -34.74
N ILE A 15 -14.06 72.01 -35.25
CA ILE A 15 -14.87 70.96 -35.87
C ILE A 15 -14.17 70.43 -37.14
N LEU A 16 -14.01 69.11 -37.21
CA LEU A 16 -13.93 68.37 -38.47
C LEU A 16 -15.12 67.40 -38.50
N MET A 17 -16.16 67.85 -39.19
CA MET A 17 -17.34 67.06 -39.56
C MET A 17 -16.89 65.81 -40.32
N SER A 18 -17.24 64.64 -39.80
CA SER A 18 -17.50 63.45 -40.60
C SER A 18 -19.02 63.25 -40.67
N PRO A 19 -19.54 62.74 -41.80
CA PRO A 19 -20.92 62.93 -42.21
C PRO A 19 -21.89 62.23 -41.25
N THR A 20 -22.85 63.00 -40.74
CA THR A 20 -24.10 62.44 -40.23
C THR A 20 -24.86 61.86 -41.42
N SER A 21 -24.90 60.54 -41.53
CA SER A 21 -26.03 59.87 -42.14
C SER A 21 -27.23 60.14 -41.23
N THR A 22 -27.96 61.19 -41.55
CA THR A 22 -29.31 61.41 -41.02
C THR A 22 -30.22 60.52 -41.83
N HIS A 23 -30.32 59.25 -41.44
CA HIS A 23 -31.49 58.44 -41.77
C HIS A 23 -32.52 58.79 -40.70
N ALA A 24 -33.49 59.62 -41.09
CA ALA A 24 -34.77 59.63 -40.40
C ALA A 24 -35.53 58.43 -40.97
N ASP A 25 -35.25 57.23 -40.45
CA ASP A 25 -36.12 56.07 -40.60
C ASP A 25 -36.67 55.83 -39.20
N ALA A 26 -37.78 56.51 -38.89
CA ALA A 26 -38.41 56.37 -37.59
C ALA A 26 -39.15 55.03 -37.60
N HIS A 27 -38.51 54.02 -37.04
CA HIS A 27 -39.12 52.71 -36.87
C HIS A 27 -40.23 52.76 -35.82
N ASN A 28 -41.38 52.14 -36.09
CA ASN A 28 -42.55 52.19 -35.20
C ASN A 28 -42.50 51.20 -34.00
N TRP A 29 -41.31 50.70 -33.65
CA TRP A 29 -41.12 49.85 -32.48
C TRP A 29 -41.21 50.67 -31.19
N LEU A 30 -42.10 50.25 -30.29
CA LEU A 30 -42.29 50.85 -28.97
C LEU A 30 -41.94 49.84 -27.89
N ILE A 31 -41.24 50.27 -26.84
CA ILE A 31 -40.91 49.44 -25.69
C ILE A 31 -42.22 49.09 -24.95
N SER A 32 -42.46 47.81 -24.71
CA SER A 32 -43.67 47.30 -24.04
C SER A 32 -43.38 46.68 -22.66
N GLU A 33 -42.17 46.17 -22.44
CA GLU A 33 -41.82 45.47 -21.20
C GLU A 33 -40.31 45.56 -20.90
N ILE A 34 -39.94 45.78 -19.64
CA ILE A 34 -38.53 45.86 -19.18
C ILE A 34 -38.35 45.01 -17.92
N PHE A 35 -37.31 44.17 -17.89
CA PHE A 35 -36.98 43.29 -16.78
C PHE A 35 -35.49 43.26 -16.48
N SER A 36 -35.14 43.10 -15.19
CA SER A 36 -33.78 42.79 -14.75
C SER A 36 -33.79 41.95 -13.47
N SER A 37 -32.86 41.00 -13.33
CA SER A 37 -32.51 40.40 -12.05
C SER A 37 -31.80 41.41 -11.13
N ALA A 38 -31.76 41.12 -9.82
CA ALA A 38 -31.17 42.01 -8.81
C ALA A 38 -29.68 42.33 -9.05
N ASP A 39 -28.94 41.39 -9.62
CA ASP A 39 -27.52 41.48 -9.98
C ASP A 39 -27.29 42.02 -11.42
N GLY A 40 -28.36 42.26 -12.19
CA GLY A 40 -28.30 42.82 -13.55
C GLY A 40 -27.82 41.85 -14.63
N THR A 41 -27.69 40.56 -14.32
CA THR A 41 -27.15 39.55 -15.24
C THR A 41 -28.21 39.01 -16.20
N VAL A 42 -29.45 38.80 -15.72
CA VAL A 42 -30.61 38.43 -16.54
C VAL A 42 -31.42 39.69 -16.83
N GLN A 43 -31.42 40.16 -18.08
CA GLN A 43 -32.21 41.33 -18.48
C GLN A 43 -32.90 41.08 -19.81
N PHE A 44 -34.07 41.69 -20.02
CA PHE A 44 -34.70 41.76 -21.33
C PHE A 44 -35.51 43.05 -21.50
N VAL A 45 -35.71 43.44 -22.77
CA VAL A 45 -36.64 44.48 -23.20
C VAL A 45 -37.50 43.91 -24.32
N GLU A 46 -38.82 44.01 -24.19
CA GLU A 46 -39.78 43.68 -25.25
C GLU A 46 -40.19 44.95 -25.98
N PHE A 47 -40.36 44.84 -27.29
CA PHE A 47 -40.92 45.86 -28.15
C PHE A 47 -42.20 45.36 -28.82
N THR A 48 -43.13 46.28 -29.08
CA THR A 48 -44.34 46.08 -29.88
C THR A 48 -44.33 46.99 -31.09
N ASN A 49 -44.98 46.56 -32.15
CA ASN A 49 -45.18 47.38 -33.34
C ASN A 49 -46.50 47.04 -34.03
N ASP A 50 -47.19 48.05 -34.57
CA ASP A 50 -48.49 47.93 -35.24
C ASP A 50 -48.42 48.20 -36.76
N SER A 51 -47.21 48.47 -37.31
CA SER A 51 -46.97 48.78 -38.72
C SER A 51 -46.19 47.66 -39.44
N ASP A 52 -46.53 47.37 -40.69
CA ASP A 52 -45.70 46.51 -41.55
C ASP A 52 -44.48 47.30 -42.07
N ASP A 53 -43.50 46.58 -42.62
CA ASP A 53 -42.26 47.09 -43.21
C ASP A 53 -41.25 47.72 -42.21
N GLU A 54 -41.27 47.28 -40.95
CA GLU A 54 -40.38 47.74 -39.85
C GLU A 54 -39.23 46.78 -39.55
N GLN A 55 -38.80 45.99 -40.53
CA GLN A 55 -37.81 44.92 -40.34
C GLN A 55 -36.36 45.41 -40.27
N PHE A 56 -36.08 46.64 -40.68
CA PHE A 56 -34.72 47.13 -40.92
C PHE A 56 -34.00 47.59 -39.64
N MET A 57 -33.77 46.66 -38.71
CA MET A 57 -33.12 46.95 -37.43
C MET A 57 -31.60 47.17 -37.57
N ALA A 58 -30.94 46.71 -38.64
CA ALA A 58 -29.49 46.76 -38.75
C ALA A 58 -28.97 48.21 -38.77
N GLY A 59 -28.20 48.59 -37.74
CA GLY A 59 -27.65 49.93 -37.59
C GLY A 59 -28.45 50.88 -36.70
N GLU A 60 -29.63 50.46 -36.24
CA GLU A 60 -30.29 51.09 -35.09
C GLU A 60 -29.58 50.70 -33.79
N ASP A 61 -29.88 51.41 -32.71
CA ASP A 61 -29.25 51.23 -31.41
C ASP A 61 -30.20 51.36 -30.23
N LEU A 62 -29.82 50.71 -29.14
CA LEU A 62 -30.50 50.71 -27.85
C LEU A 62 -29.49 51.15 -26.80
N GLN A 63 -29.81 52.24 -26.08
CA GLN A 63 -28.88 52.89 -25.17
C GLN A 63 -29.48 53.07 -23.78
N ASN A 64 -28.60 53.33 -22.81
CA ASN A 64 -29.01 53.81 -21.50
C ASN A 64 -28.58 55.27 -21.23
N ALA A 65 -29.06 55.86 -20.13
CA ALA A 65 -28.69 57.24 -19.74
C ALA A 65 -27.18 57.40 -19.49
N ALA A 66 -26.48 56.32 -19.13
CA ALA A 66 -25.04 56.30 -18.90
C ALA A 66 -24.21 56.22 -20.19
N GLY A 67 -24.84 56.07 -21.36
CA GLY A 67 -24.19 55.99 -22.66
C GLY A 67 -23.65 54.61 -23.02
N GLN A 68 -24.11 53.55 -22.35
CA GLN A 68 -23.91 52.18 -22.82
C GLN A 68 -24.84 51.94 -24.00
N THR A 69 -24.29 51.44 -25.11
CA THR A 69 -25.01 51.30 -26.39
C THR A 69 -24.89 49.87 -26.90
N PHE A 70 -26.02 49.30 -27.29
CA PHE A 70 -26.10 48.08 -28.11
C PHE A 70 -26.54 48.46 -29.52
N ASN A 71 -25.81 48.00 -30.54
CA ASN A 71 -26.16 48.22 -31.93
C ASN A 71 -26.77 46.94 -32.49
N PHE A 72 -27.94 47.04 -33.12
CA PHE A 72 -28.61 45.91 -33.72
C PHE A 72 -27.80 45.39 -34.93
N PRO A 73 -27.38 44.12 -34.94
CA PRO A 73 -26.39 43.62 -35.90
C PRO A 73 -26.97 43.22 -37.26
N VAL A 74 -28.27 42.88 -37.32
CA VAL A 74 -28.97 42.37 -38.52
C VAL A 74 -30.42 42.81 -38.53
N ASP A 75 -31.06 42.77 -39.69
CA ASP A 75 -32.50 43.02 -39.86
C ASP A 75 -33.35 41.83 -39.38
N LEU A 76 -34.60 42.10 -39.01
CA LEU A 76 -35.61 41.08 -38.72
C LEU A 76 -35.94 40.25 -39.98
N PRO A 77 -36.32 38.97 -39.83
CA PRO A 77 -36.40 38.03 -40.95
C PRO A 77 -37.61 38.22 -41.89
N SER A 78 -38.54 39.14 -41.61
CA SER A 78 -39.77 39.33 -42.38
C SER A 78 -40.24 40.78 -42.32
N SER A 79 -40.75 41.31 -43.44
CA SER A 79 -41.38 42.64 -43.52
C SER A 79 -42.81 42.69 -42.99
N LEU A 80 -43.42 41.54 -42.66
CA LEU A 80 -44.71 41.47 -41.97
C LEU A 80 -44.53 41.71 -40.47
N THR A 81 -44.32 42.96 -40.10
CA THR A 81 -44.00 43.41 -38.74
C THR A 81 -45.20 43.95 -37.96
N ALA A 82 -46.35 44.17 -38.60
CA ALA A 82 -47.54 44.67 -37.91
C ALA A 82 -48.06 43.66 -36.88
N ASN A 83 -48.38 44.15 -35.68
CA ASN A 83 -48.83 43.37 -34.53
C ASN A 83 -47.81 42.28 -34.09
N ARG A 84 -46.52 42.48 -34.41
CA ARG A 84 -45.44 41.60 -33.93
C ARG A 84 -44.81 42.16 -32.66
N ARG A 85 -44.05 41.29 -32.01
CA ARG A 85 -43.20 41.61 -30.87
C ARG A 85 -41.74 41.43 -31.28
N MET A 86 -40.82 42.08 -30.59
CA MET A 86 -39.39 41.86 -30.73
C MET A 86 -38.79 41.82 -29.34
N LEU A 87 -38.00 40.79 -29.06
CA LEU A 87 -37.42 40.55 -27.75
C LEU A 87 -35.91 40.70 -27.82
N VAL A 88 -35.35 41.57 -26.98
CA VAL A 88 -33.91 41.66 -26.76
C VAL A 88 -33.61 41.17 -25.34
N GLY A 89 -32.64 40.27 -25.18
CA GLY A 89 -32.36 39.66 -23.88
C GLY A 89 -30.88 39.38 -23.69
N THR A 90 -30.42 39.28 -22.44
CA THR A 90 -29.03 38.90 -22.17
C THR A 90 -28.77 37.43 -22.52
N ALA A 91 -27.50 37.06 -22.67
CA ALA A 91 -27.14 35.64 -22.84
C ALA A 91 -27.62 34.78 -21.66
N ALA A 92 -27.59 35.32 -20.43
CA ALA A 92 -28.10 34.64 -19.24
C ALA A 92 -29.62 34.46 -19.30
N TYR A 93 -30.37 35.45 -19.81
CA TYR A 93 -31.80 35.32 -20.08
C TYR A 93 -32.09 34.19 -21.08
N ALA A 94 -31.36 34.14 -22.20
CA ALA A 94 -31.55 33.13 -23.23
C ALA A 94 -31.25 31.70 -22.74
N ALA A 95 -30.44 31.56 -21.69
CA ALA A 95 -30.10 30.27 -21.08
C ALA A 95 -31.15 29.79 -20.07
N LEU A 96 -32.13 30.61 -19.69
CA LEU A 96 -33.14 30.22 -18.70
C LEU A 96 -34.10 29.16 -19.27
N PRO A 97 -34.33 28.04 -18.54
CA PRO A 97 -35.29 27.03 -18.94
C PRO A 97 -36.69 27.61 -19.13
N GLY A 98 -37.25 27.44 -20.34
CA GLY A 98 -38.59 27.93 -20.68
C GLY A 98 -38.68 29.40 -21.06
N ALA A 99 -37.57 30.15 -21.06
CA ALA A 99 -37.55 31.51 -21.59
C ALA A 99 -37.75 31.51 -23.12
N PRO A 100 -38.62 32.39 -23.66
CA PRO A 100 -38.68 32.66 -25.08
C PRO A 100 -37.29 33.04 -25.64
N PRO A 101 -36.82 32.43 -26.73
CA PRO A 101 -35.55 32.81 -27.33
C PRO A 101 -35.58 34.27 -27.77
N PRO A 102 -34.64 35.13 -27.33
CA PRO A 102 -34.60 36.52 -27.75
C PRO A 102 -34.21 36.63 -29.23
N ASP A 103 -34.73 37.65 -29.90
CA ASP A 103 -34.39 37.99 -31.29
C ASP A 103 -32.99 38.62 -31.38
N TYR A 104 -32.56 39.33 -30.33
CA TYR A 104 -31.20 39.88 -30.21
C TYR A 104 -30.62 39.67 -28.81
N ILE A 105 -29.32 39.35 -28.75
CA ILE A 105 -28.59 39.18 -27.50
C ILE A 105 -27.89 40.48 -27.10
N ILE A 106 -28.22 41.02 -25.93
CA ILE A 106 -27.60 42.22 -25.36
C ILE A 106 -26.56 41.87 -24.27
N PRO A 107 -25.58 42.76 -24.00
CA PRO A 107 -24.67 42.60 -22.85
C PRO A 107 -25.42 42.62 -21.52
N SER A 108 -24.88 41.93 -20.51
CA SER A 108 -25.39 42.03 -19.13
C SER A 108 -25.13 43.41 -18.55
N GLY A 109 -26.06 43.93 -17.75
CA GLY A 109 -25.97 45.27 -17.16
C GLY A 109 -26.03 46.40 -18.19
N LEU A 110 -26.72 46.20 -19.33
CA LEU A 110 -26.95 47.27 -20.32
C LEU A 110 -27.84 48.38 -19.72
N PHE A 111 -28.75 48.01 -18.82
CA PHE A 111 -29.59 48.95 -18.08
C PHE A 111 -29.43 48.75 -16.57
N LEU A 112 -29.54 49.83 -15.80
CA LEU A 112 -29.34 49.81 -14.35
C LEU A 112 -30.63 49.43 -13.60
N VAL A 113 -30.49 48.66 -12.52
CA VAL A 113 -31.63 48.17 -11.71
C VAL A 113 -32.27 49.29 -10.88
N ASN A 114 -31.46 50.20 -10.35
CA ASN A 114 -31.88 51.27 -9.43
C ASN A 114 -32.17 52.61 -10.13
N GLY A 115 -32.84 52.52 -11.28
CA GLY A 115 -33.26 53.67 -12.09
C GLY A 115 -32.34 53.96 -13.26
N ASP A 116 -32.92 54.01 -14.45
CA ASP A 116 -32.25 54.27 -15.72
C ASP A 116 -33.25 54.82 -16.74
N GLU A 117 -32.76 55.11 -17.93
CA GLU A 117 -33.54 55.46 -19.11
C GLU A 117 -33.16 54.52 -20.24
N VAL A 118 -34.11 53.77 -20.80
CA VAL A 118 -33.89 52.93 -21.99
C VAL A 118 -34.28 53.73 -23.22
N ILE A 119 -33.32 53.99 -24.10
CA ILE A 119 -33.47 54.87 -25.27
C ILE A 119 -33.29 54.03 -26.53
N TYR A 120 -34.34 53.94 -27.36
CA TYR A 120 -34.27 53.31 -28.67
C TYR A 120 -34.15 54.36 -29.77
N SER A 121 -33.14 54.24 -30.63
CA SER A 121 -32.83 55.21 -31.70
C SER A 121 -33.96 55.41 -32.71
N GLY A 122 -34.85 54.42 -32.86
CA GLY A 122 -36.04 54.50 -33.72
C GLY A 122 -37.14 55.43 -33.21
N GLY A 123 -37.01 55.97 -31.99
CA GLY A 123 -37.80 57.11 -31.51
C GLY A 123 -38.64 56.88 -30.26
N ASP A 124 -38.36 55.85 -29.47
CA ASP A 124 -39.05 55.57 -28.20
C ASP A 124 -38.08 55.57 -27.01
N GLU A 125 -38.55 56.03 -25.86
CA GLU A 125 -37.75 56.12 -24.63
C GLU A 125 -38.61 55.82 -23.39
N VAL A 126 -38.06 55.06 -22.45
CA VAL A 126 -38.73 54.73 -21.19
C VAL A 126 -37.80 55.04 -20.02
N ILE A 127 -38.23 55.96 -19.16
CA ILE A 127 -37.55 56.31 -17.91
C ILE A 127 -38.21 55.55 -16.75
N TYR A 128 -37.42 54.88 -15.92
CA TYR A 128 -37.92 54.20 -14.73
C TYR A 128 -37.07 54.53 -13.50
N SER A 129 -37.70 54.45 -12.32
CA SER A 129 -37.03 54.75 -11.03
C SER A 129 -36.36 53.53 -10.41
N SER A 130 -36.89 52.34 -10.66
CA SER A 130 -36.30 51.05 -10.27
C SER A 130 -37.00 49.92 -11.03
N LEU A 131 -36.27 48.84 -11.30
CA LEU A 131 -36.84 47.59 -11.81
C LEU A 131 -37.14 46.62 -10.65
N PRO A 132 -38.20 45.80 -10.73
CA PRO A 132 -38.47 44.77 -9.74
C PRO A 132 -37.33 43.75 -9.69
N THR A 133 -36.84 43.43 -8.49
CA THR A 133 -35.70 42.54 -8.28
C THR A 133 -36.09 41.14 -7.81
N ASN A 134 -37.39 40.88 -7.64
CA ASN A 134 -37.92 39.61 -7.14
C ASN A 134 -37.85 38.46 -8.17
N GLY A 135 -37.22 38.68 -9.32
CA GLY A 135 -36.99 37.68 -10.34
C GLY A 135 -38.23 37.23 -11.11
N VAL A 136 -39.41 37.80 -10.84
CA VAL A 136 -40.69 37.40 -11.45
C VAL A 136 -41.44 38.57 -12.09
N LEU A 137 -41.30 39.78 -11.57
CA LEU A 137 -42.02 40.95 -12.10
C LEU A 137 -41.15 41.74 -13.07
N SER A 138 -41.76 42.21 -14.16
CA SER A 138 -41.24 43.24 -15.08
C SER A 138 -42.07 44.52 -14.93
N ILE A 139 -41.68 45.60 -15.61
CA ILE A 139 -42.51 46.81 -15.72
C ILE A 139 -42.92 47.08 -17.15
N ASN A 140 -44.06 47.74 -17.30
CA ASN A 140 -44.46 48.38 -18.55
C ASN A 140 -43.91 49.83 -18.62
N PRO A 141 -44.09 50.56 -19.75
CA PRO A 141 -43.60 51.94 -19.91
C PRO A 141 -44.15 52.95 -18.89
N ASP A 142 -45.30 52.68 -18.29
CA ASP A 142 -45.88 53.51 -17.22
C ASP A 142 -45.22 53.24 -15.84
N GLY A 143 -44.26 52.32 -15.76
CA GLY A 143 -43.58 51.90 -14.53
C GLY A 143 -44.42 50.98 -13.63
N ILE A 144 -45.52 50.41 -14.16
CA ILE A 144 -46.39 49.49 -13.41
C ILE A 144 -45.81 48.08 -13.51
N ALA A 145 -45.60 47.45 -12.35
CA ALA A 145 -45.07 46.10 -12.29
C ALA A 145 -46.15 45.03 -12.57
N SER A 146 -45.82 44.06 -13.41
CA SER A 146 -46.64 42.87 -13.71
C SER A 146 -45.77 41.63 -13.80
N VAL A 147 -46.38 40.44 -13.75
CA VAL A 147 -45.66 39.19 -14.03
C VAL A 147 -45.09 39.29 -15.44
N ASN A 148 -43.80 38.94 -15.59
CA ASN A 148 -43.15 39.07 -16.87
C ASN A 148 -43.77 38.14 -17.92
N SER A 149 -43.94 38.63 -19.14
CA SER A 149 -44.58 37.89 -20.25
C SER A 149 -43.93 38.15 -21.62
N PRO A 150 -42.59 38.06 -21.73
CA PRO A 150 -41.89 38.36 -22.97
C PRO A 150 -42.35 37.50 -24.14
N THR A 151 -42.35 38.09 -25.33
CA THR A 151 -42.71 37.45 -26.59
C THR A 151 -41.72 37.84 -27.69
N ASN A 152 -41.16 36.86 -28.39
CA ASN A 152 -40.22 37.12 -29.49
C ASN A 152 -40.92 37.32 -30.85
N PHE A 153 -40.16 37.64 -31.90
CA PHE A 153 -40.68 37.92 -33.24
C PHE A 153 -41.38 36.71 -33.88
N ALA A 154 -40.93 35.50 -33.58
CA ALA A 154 -41.59 34.26 -34.00
C ALA A 154 -42.97 34.05 -33.33
N GLY A 155 -43.30 34.81 -32.28
CA GLY A 155 -44.55 34.72 -31.53
C GLY A 155 -44.50 33.72 -30.38
N VAL A 156 -43.32 33.28 -29.96
CA VAL A 156 -43.12 32.45 -28.77
C VAL A 156 -43.20 33.36 -27.55
N SER A 157 -44.11 33.05 -26.61
CA SER A 157 -44.34 33.82 -25.39
C SER A 157 -44.22 32.91 -24.16
N GLY A 158 -43.73 33.46 -23.04
CA GLY A 158 -43.54 32.73 -21.80
C GLY A 158 -43.12 33.65 -20.65
N SER A 159 -43.20 33.15 -19.41
CA SER A 159 -42.74 33.86 -18.21
C SER A 159 -41.49 33.20 -17.65
N ILE A 160 -40.54 34.00 -17.17
CA ILE A 160 -39.31 33.55 -16.51
C ILE A 160 -39.40 33.72 -14.99
N ILE A 161 -38.65 32.90 -14.25
CA ILE A 161 -38.44 33.04 -12.80
C ILE A 161 -36.93 33.00 -12.56
N VAL A 162 -36.38 34.10 -12.01
CA VAL A 162 -34.98 34.19 -11.61
C VAL A 162 -34.91 34.05 -10.09
N THR A 163 -34.37 32.94 -9.59
CA THR A 163 -34.19 32.72 -8.15
C THR A 163 -32.94 33.47 -7.67
N ASN A 164 -33.06 34.77 -7.40
CA ASN A 164 -32.00 35.55 -6.74
C ASN A 164 -32.19 35.49 -5.22
N SER A 165 -31.55 34.52 -4.57
CA SER A 165 -31.41 34.51 -3.11
C SER A 165 -30.25 35.44 -2.74
N ALA A 166 -30.49 36.44 -1.89
CA ALA A 166 -29.40 37.08 -1.16
C ALA A 166 -28.66 36.01 -0.33
N PRO A 167 -27.36 36.20 0.01
CA PRO A 167 -26.64 35.29 0.90
C PRO A 167 -27.44 35.10 2.19
N ASP A 168 -27.75 33.84 2.49
CA ASP A 168 -28.56 33.35 3.60
C ASP A 168 -27.91 32.01 4.00
N CYS A 169 -26.80 32.11 4.73
CA CYS A 169 -25.90 31.00 5.02
C CYS A 169 -26.51 30.00 6.01
N ASN A 170 -27.40 30.47 6.90
CA ASN A 170 -28.18 29.62 7.81
C ASN A 170 -29.50 29.10 7.18
N ALA A 171 -29.79 29.50 5.93
CA ALA A 171 -30.93 29.11 5.11
C ALA A 171 -32.29 29.32 5.78
N ASN A 172 -32.40 30.33 6.66
CA ASN A 172 -33.61 30.57 7.44
C ASN A 172 -34.64 31.44 6.67
N GLY A 173 -34.29 31.89 5.47
CA GLY A 173 -35.10 32.73 4.59
C GLY A 173 -34.95 34.23 4.84
N ILE A 174 -34.06 34.64 5.74
CA ILE A 174 -33.67 36.02 6.04
C ILE A 174 -32.21 36.17 5.56
N PRO A 175 -31.88 37.20 4.76
CA PRO A 175 -30.50 37.40 4.33
C PRO A 175 -29.55 37.65 5.51
N ASP A 176 -28.30 37.19 5.42
CA ASP A 176 -27.25 37.29 6.45
C ASP A 176 -27.13 38.72 7.02
N SER A 177 -27.04 39.71 6.13
CA SER A 177 -26.99 41.14 6.50
C SER A 177 -28.18 41.62 7.32
N THR A 178 -29.35 40.99 7.15
CA THR A 178 -30.56 41.31 7.90
C THR A 178 -30.55 40.61 9.25
N ASP A 179 -30.05 39.37 9.33
CA ASP A 179 -29.91 38.63 10.59
C ASP A 179 -28.98 39.33 11.58
N ILE A 180 -27.82 39.80 11.10
CA ILE A 180 -26.86 40.59 11.89
C ILE A 180 -27.49 41.92 12.31
N ALA A 181 -28.16 42.62 11.40
CA ALA A 181 -28.78 43.91 11.69
C ALA A 181 -29.97 43.81 12.66
N SER A 182 -30.70 42.68 12.68
CA SER A 182 -31.75 42.42 13.66
C SER A 182 -31.24 41.85 14.99
N GLY A 183 -29.95 41.49 15.07
CA GLY A 183 -29.36 40.83 16.24
C GLY A 183 -29.93 39.43 16.47
N THR A 184 -30.44 38.78 15.43
CA THR A 184 -30.89 37.38 15.46
C THR A 184 -29.71 36.42 15.33
N SER A 185 -28.63 36.85 14.66
CA SER A 185 -27.35 36.16 14.60
C SER A 185 -26.21 37.08 15.04
N THR A 186 -25.13 36.50 15.56
CA THR A 186 -23.96 37.22 16.10
C THR A 186 -22.90 37.36 14.99
N ASP A 187 -22.13 38.44 15.03
CA ASP A 187 -21.01 38.74 14.12
C ASP A 187 -19.91 39.41 14.96
N CYS A 188 -19.12 38.60 15.67
CA CYS A 188 -18.13 39.08 16.62
C CYS A 188 -16.87 39.64 15.94
N ASP A 189 -16.50 39.14 14.76
CA ASP A 189 -15.34 39.61 13.98
C ASP A 189 -15.68 40.73 12.97
N SER A 190 -16.97 41.07 12.84
CA SER A 190 -17.50 42.16 12.01
C SER A 190 -17.27 41.98 10.51
N ASP A 191 -17.21 40.74 10.02
CA ASP A 191 -16.98 40.42 8.61
C ASP A 191 -18.25 40.43 7.74
N SER A 192 -19.42 40.69 8.36
CA SER A 192 -20.77 40.70 7.74
C SER A 192 -21.33 39.33 7.38
N VAL A 193 -20.74 38.24 7.88
CA VAL A 193 -21.27 36.88 7.87
C VAL A 193 -21.62 36.47 9.30
N PRO A 194 -22.81 35.89 9.56
CA PRO A 194 -23.13 35.36 10.88
C PRO A 194 -22.11 34.34 11.39
N ASP A 195 -21.66 34.48 12.64
CA ASP A 195 -20.68 33.58 13.28
C ASP A 195 -21.14 32.10 13.23
N GLU A 196 -22.44 31.84 13.32
CA GLU A 196 -23.03 30.49 13.21
C GLU A 196 -22.80 29.82 11.85
N CYS A 197 -22.43 30.59 10.83
CA CYS A 197 -22.07 30.10 9.50
C CYS A 197 -20.57 29.82 9.35
N THR A 198 -19.73 30.35 10.25
CA THR A 198 -18.27 30.19 10.26
C THR A 198 -17.76 29.44 11.49
N VAL A 199 -18.62 29.10 12.45
CA VAL A 199 -18.24 28.41 13.70
C VAL A 199 -17.49 27.11 13.45
N ALA A 200 -17.82 26.37 12.38
CA ALA A 200 -17.15 25.10 12.07
C ALA A 200 -15.69 25.24 11.61
N ILE A 201 -15.25 26.45 11.24
CA ILE A 201 -13.88 26.71 10.76
C ILE A 201 -13.03 27.53 11.75
N ASN A 202 -13.66 28.23 12.70
CA ASN A 202 -13.03 29.13 13.66
C ASN A 202 -13.59 28.90 15.09
N ASP A 203 -13.52 27.65 15.56
CA ASP A 203 -13.89 27.21 16.91
C ASP A 203 -12.85 26.18 17.38
N CYS A 204 -11.74 26.68 17.92
CA CYS A 204 -10.57 25.86 18.22
C CYS A 204 -10.77 24.89 19.40
N ASN A 205 -11.78 25.13 20.26
CA ASN A 205 -12.13 24.25 21.38
C ASN A 205 -13.42 23.44 21.14
N ASN A 206 -14.03 23.59 19.97
CA ASN A 206 -15.24 22.90 19.51
C ASN A 206 -16.47 23.09 20.43
N ASN A 207 -16.60 24.23 21.11
CA ASN A 207 -17.71 24.48 22.03
C ASN A 207 -18.97 25.06 21.34
N GLY A 208 -18.89 25.37 20.05
CA GLY A 208 -19.98 25.92 19.25
C GLY A 208 -20.12 27.44 19.36
N ILE A 209 -19.10 28.14 19.87
CA ILE A 209 -18.96 29.59 19.87
C ILE A 209 -17.77 29.93 18.97
N HIS A 210 -17.92 30.96 18.13
CA HIS A 210 -16.83 31.41 17.26
C HIS A 210 -15.73 32.05 18.10
N ASP A 211 -14.46 31.77 17.80
CA ASP A 211 -13.32 32.20 18.63
C ASP A 211 -13.31 33.73 18.86
N ALA A 212 -13.74 34.52 17.87
CA ALA A 212 -13.84 35.99 18.00
C ALA A 212 -14.84 36.47 19.07
N CYS A 213 -15.74 35.60 19.54
CA CYS A 213 -16.68 35.85 20.63
C CYS A 213 -16.16 35.43 22.01
N GLU A 214 -14.98 34.81 22.06
CA GLU A 214 -14.39 34.29 23.29
C GLU A 214 -13.32 35.24 23.84
N LEU A 215 -12.96 35.06 25.10
CA LEU A 215 -11.99 35.91 25.78
C LEU A 215 -10.58 35.43 25.49
N ASP A 216 -9.72 36.39 25.15
CA ASP A 216 -8.27 36.28 25.13
C ASP A 216 -7.76 37.13 26.30
N GLY A 217 -7.32 36.46 27.36
CA GLY A 217 -7.05 37.00 28.68
C GLY A 217 -5.75 37.80 28.75
N ASP A 218 -4.74 37.42 27.98
CA ASP A 218 -3.43 38.07 27.94
C ASP A 218 -3.16 38.87 26.64
N GLY A 219 -3.97 38.66 25.60
CA GLY A 219 -3.96 39.43 24.36
C GLY A 219 -2.94 38.94 23.32
N ASP A 220 -2.53 37.67 23.35
CA ASP A 220 -1.58 37.08 22.40
C ASP A 220 -2.19 36.74 21.03
N GLY A 221 -3.53 36.74 20.93
CA GLY A 221 -4.28 36.40 19.72
C GLY A 221 -4.78 34.95 19.69
N ILE A 222 -4.55 34.16 20.73
CA ILE A 222 -5.14 32.86 21.00
C ILE A 222 -6.15 33.02 22.14
N ILE A 223 -7.33 32.44 22.01
CA ILE A 223 -8.35 32.56 23.06
C ILE A 223 -8.02 31.65 24.25
N ASP A 224 -8.40 32.05 25.47
CA ASP A 224 -8.09 31.34 26.73
C ASP A 224 -8.44 29.85 26.69
N ALA A 225 -9.51 29.50 25.97
CA ALA A 225 -10.00 28.12 25.88
C ALA A 225 -9.19 27.24 24.92
N CYS A 226 -8.32 27.83 24.11
CA CYS A 226 -7.42 27.17 23.16
C CYS A 226 -5.95 27.50 23.39
N ASP A 227 -5.68 28.36 24.36
CA ASP A 227 -4.35 28.72 24.77
C ASP A 227 -3.85 27.74 25.85
N ALA A 228 -2.66 27.17 25.62
CA ALA A 228 -1.96 26.39 26.63
C ALA A 228 -1.55 27.25 27.82
N CYS A 229 -1.38 28.55 27.58
CA CYS A 229 -0.90 29.54 28.53
C CYS A 229 -1.81 30.77 28.64
N PRO A 230 -3.10 30.63 29.06
CA PRO A 230 -4.16 31.67 28.98
C PRO A 230 -3.94 32.98 29.75
N ASN A 231 -2.77 33.15 30.37
CA ASN A 231 -2.41 34.33 31.15
C ASN A 231 -0.97 34.77 30.87
N ASP A 232 -0.37 34.30 29.78
CA ASP A 232 1.00 34.57 29.37
C ASP A 232 1.10 34.95 27.89
N ILE A 233 1.31 36.24 27.64
CA ILE A 233 1.39 36.81 26.29
C ILE A 233 2.53 36.25 25.41
N ASN A 234 3.54 35.60 26.02
CA ASN A 234 4.64 35.00 25.27
C ASN A 234 4.48 33.48 25.09
N ASN A 235 3.42 32.91 25.67
CA ASN A 235 3.08 31.49 25.63
C ASN A 235 4.25 30.61 26.09
N ASP A 236 4.43 29.46 25.45
CA ASP A 236 5.58 28.54 25.60
C ASP A 236 6.59 28.80 24.46
N SER A 237 7.61 29.62 24.73
CA SER A 237 8.56 30.10 23.72
C SER A 237 9.47 29.00 23.16
N ASP A 238 9.74 27.94 23.91
CA ASP A 238 10.64 26.85 23.51
C ASP A 238 9.92 25.53 23.20
N GLY A 239 8.61 25.46 23.44
CA GLY A 239 7.71 24.39 23.04
C GLY A 239 7.79 23.16 23.94
N ASP A 240 8.20 23.32 25.19
CA ASP A 240 8.41 22.22 26.13
C ASP A 240 7.15 21.81 26.93
N GLY A 241 6.08 22.60 26.83
CA GLY A 241 4.81 22.42 27.51
C GLY A 241 4.64 23.23 28.81
N VAL A 242 5.58 24.10 29.16
CA VAL A 242 5.52 25.03 30.28
C VAL A 242 5.45 26.47 29.75
N CYS A 243 4.56 27.28 30.32
CA CYS A 243 4.46 28.69 29.94
C CYS A 243 5.70 29.45 30.41
N ASP A 244 6.22 30.39 29.62
CA ASP A 244 7.41 31.21 29.92
C ASP A 244 7.40 31.83 31.35
N SER A 245 6.23 32.21 31.85
CA SER A 245 6.07 32.77 33.20
C SER A 245 6.25 31.76 34.33
N GLN A 246 6.20 30.47 34.03
CA GLN A 246 6.44 29.32 34.93
C GLN A 246 7.67 28.50 34.54
N ASP A 247 8.28 28.79 33.39
CA ASP A 247 9.48 28.17 32.85
C ASP A 247 10.67 28.40 33.80
N ILE A 248 11.28 27.27 34.21
CA ILE A 248 12.41 27.23 35.12
C ILE A 248 13.73 27.37 34.34
N CYS A 249 13.83 26.75 33.16
CA CYS A 249 15.01 26.70 32.31
C CYS A 249 14.78 27.29 30.90
N ALA A 250 14.63 28.61 30.83
CA ALA A 250 14.38 29.36 29.59
C ALA A 250 15.17 28.86 28.36
N GLY A 251 14.46 28.37 27.34
CA GLY A 251 15.01 27.89 26.07
C GLY A 251 15.30 26.39 26.04
N GLY A 252 14.92 25.65 27.07
CA GLY A 252 15.15 24.23 27.26
C GLY A 252 14.00 23.56 28.00
N ASN A 253 14.01 22.23 28.03
CA ASN A 253 12.88 21.45 28.55
C ASN A 253 12.93 21.28 30.08
N ASP A 254 11.93 21.77 30.78
CA ASP A 254 11.76 21.72 32.24
C ASP A 254 11.49 20.31 32.79
N PHE A 255 11.14 19.35 31.94
CA PHE A 255 10.80 17.97 32.35
C PHE A 255 11.98 16.99 32.22
N ILE A 256 13.11 17.43 31.65
CA ILE A 256 14.31 16.61 31.58
C ILE A 256 15.21 17.00 32.75
N ASP A 257 15.22 16.13 33.75
CA ASP A 257 16.04 16.22 34.95
C ASP A 257 16.60 14.80 35.15
N SER A 258 17.84 14.60 34.69
CA SER A 258 18.47 13.28 34.53
C SER A 258 18.96 12.71 35.85
N ASP A 259 19.32 13.55 36.83
CA ASP A 259 19.81 13.15 38.14
C ASP A 259 18.79 13.37 39.29
N LEU A 260 17.68 14.04 39.00
CA LEU A 260 16.52 14.25 39.86
C LEU A 260 16.79 15.19 41.06
N ASP A 261 17.65 16.18 40.88
CA ASP A 261 17.98 17.19 41.89
C ASP A 261 16.93 18.34 41.96
N GLY A 262 16.12 18.48 40.90
CA GLY A 262 15.10 19.50 40.75
C GLY A 262 15.50 20.71 39.91
N ILE A 263 16.68 20.70 39.27
CA ILE A 263 17.16 21.64 38.26
C ILE A 263 17.17 20.91 36.91
N PRO A 264 16.36 21.33 35.92
CA PRO A 264 16.35 20.65 34.62
C PRO A 264 17.70 20.75 33.87
N ASP A 265 18.08 19.68 33.17
CA ASP A 265 19.39 19.45 32.53
C ASP A 265 19.90 20.63 31.71
N PHE A 266 19.01 21.37 31.06
CA PHE A 266 19.39 22.47 30.17
C PHE A 266 19.97 23.67 30.92
N CYS A 267 19.49 23.93 32.14
CA CYS A 267 19.98 25.02 32.98
C CYS A 267 20.74 24.55 34.22
N ASP A 268 20.99 23.25 34.31
CA ASP A 268 21.89 22.65 35.28
C ASP A 268 23.35 22.70 34.81
N ALA A 269 24.25 23.09 35.72
CA ALA A 269 25.68 23.06 35.51
C ALA A 269 26.25 21.62 35.62
N CYS A 270 25.54 20.75 36.34
CA CYS A 270 25.93 19.37 36.63
C CYS A 270 24.82 18.35 36.30
N PRO A 271 24.34 18.25 35.04
CA PRO A 271 23.10 17.53 34.65
C PRO A 271 23.02 16.03 34.95
N LEU A 272 24.06 15.44 35.53
CA LEU A 272 24.15 14.01 35.83
C LEU A 272 24.56 13.74 37.29
N ASP A 273 24.70 14.79 38.08
CA ASP A 273 25.16 14.74 39.46
C ASP A 273 24.26 15.56 40.38
N ALA A 274 23.34 14.88 41.05
CA ALA A 274 22.38 15.50 41.95
C ALA A 274 22.98 16.12 43.23
N GLN A 275 24.30 16.10 43.40
CA GLN A 275 24.99 16.81 44.48
C GLN A 275 25.58 18.15 43.99
N ASP A 276 25.52 18.40 42.68
CA ASP A 276 26.12 19.53 41.98
C ASP A 276 27.59 19.71 42.34
N ASP A 277 28.01 20.96 42.44
CA ASP A 277 29.30 21.43 42.89
C ASP A 277 29.17 21.86 44.38
N SER A 278 29.45 20.92 45.30
CA SER A 278 29.27 21.11 46.74
C SER A 278 30.17 22.20 47.32
N ASP A 279 31.33 22.45 46.73
CA ASP A 279 32.32 23.39 47.25
C ASP A 279 32.44 24.70 46.45
N GLY A 280 31.76 24.79 45.31
CA GLY A 280 31.57 25.97 44.49
C GLY A 280 32.77 26.33 43.63
N ASP A 281 33.61 25.35 43.27
CA ASP A 281 34.86 25.58 42.54
C ASP A 281 34.70 25.55 41.01
N GLY A 282 33.53 25.11 40.52
CA GLY A 282 33.16 25.01 39.12
C GLY A 282 33.29 23.61 38.50
N VAL A 283 33.57 22.57 39.30
CA VAL A 283 33.56 21.16 38.92
C VAL A 283 32.45 20.44 39.71
N CYS A 284 31.72 19.54 39.05
CA CYS A 284 30.68 18.75 39.71
C CYS A 284 31.31 17.71 40.64
N ASP A 285 30.69 17.40 41.78
CA ASP A 285 31.21 16.48 42.81
C ASP A 285 31.61 15.11 42.24
N SER A 286 30.92 14.63 41.20
CA SER A 286 31.21 13.34 40.55
C SER A 286 32.49 13.36 39.70
N GLU A 287 32.96 14.56 39.35
CA GLU A 287 34.18 14.85 38.59
C GLU A 287 35.24 15.57 39.42
N ASP A 288 34.88 16.00 40.64
CA ASP A 288 35.74 16.70 41.61
C ASP A 288 36.84 15.75 42.10
N ILE A 289 38.08 16.11 41.77
CA ILE A 289 39.28 15.35 42.11
C ILE A 289 39.65 15.60 43.59
N CYS A 290 39.27 16.75 44.13
CA CYS A 290 39.80 17.32 45.36
C CYS A 290 38.74 17.88 46.32
N ALA A 291 37.71 17.08 46.61
CA ALA A 291 36.61 17.38 47.55
C ALA A 291 36.89 18.46 48.62
N GLY A 292 36.27 19.63 48.46
CA GLY A 292 36.36 20.77 49.39
C GLY A 292 37.50 21.75 49.06
N GLY A 293 38.15 21.58 47.91
CA GLY A 293 39.31 22.32 47.42
C GLY A 293 39.16 22.66 45.93
N ASN A 294 39.99 23.57 45.43
CA ASN A 294 39.87 24.02 44.04
C ASN A 294 40.72 23.16 43.09
N ASP A 295 40.07 22.48 42.15
CA ASP A 295 40.71 21.59 41.17
C ASP A 295 41.58 22.32 40.14
N ALA A 296 41.34 23.62 39.94
CA ALA A 296 42.12 24.41 38.98
C ALA A 296 43.47 24.90 39.54
N LEU A 297 43.76 24.67 40.83
CA LEU A 297 45.01 25.06 41.46
C LEU A 297 45.94 23.85 41.60
N ASP A 298 46.86 23.73 40.65
CA ASP A 298 47.92 22.72 40.62
C ASP A 298 49.24 23.47 40.32
N THR A 299 50.09 23.61 41.34
CA THR A 299 51.27 24.47 41.32
C THR A 299 52.44 23.84 40.58
N ASP A 300 52.63 22.53 40.69
CA ASP A 300 53.73 21.80 40.06
C ASP A 300 53.33 21.05 38.78
N LEU A 301 52.02 21.02 38.47
CA LEU A 301 51.40 20.56 37.24
C LEU A 301 51.46 19.04 37.05
N ASP A 302 51.32 18.27 38.14
CA ASP A 302 51.29 16.81 38.09
C ASP A 302 49.90 16.19 37.91
N GLY A 303 48.86 17.01 37.96
CA GLY A 303 47.48 16.58 37.82
C GLY A 303 46.76 16.29 39.14
N THR A 304 47.43 16.45 40.29
CA THR A 304 46.84 16.44 41.63
C THR A 304 46.71 17.88 42.12
N PRO A 305 45.49 18.37 42.42
CA PRO A 305 45.34 19.73 42.92
C PRO A 305 46.02 19.96 44.28
N ASP A 306 46.60 21.14 44.47
CA ASP A 306 47.42 21.54 45.63
C ASP A 306 46.77 21.24 46.99
N PHE A 307 45.44 21.25 47.06
CA PHE A 307 44.70 21.07 48.32
C PHE A 307 44.72 19.62 48.82
N CYS A 308 44.74 18.65 47.91
CA CYS A 308 44.80 17.21 48.19
C CYS A 308 46.17 16.61 47.87
N ASP A 309 47.10 17.42 47.38
CA ASP A 309 48.48 17.02 47.14
C ASP A 309 49.33 17.03 48.44
N SER A 310 49.96 15.90 48.74
CA SER A 310 50.93 15.75 49.83
C SER A 310 52.29 16.39 49.53
N CYS A 311 52.62 16.60 48.25
CA CYS A 311 53.84 17.23 47.77
C CYS A 311 53.56 18.38 46.77
N PRO A 312 52.86 19.48 47.16
CA PRO A 312 52.34 20.54 46.26
C PRO A 312 53.35 21.35 45.43
N LEU A 313 54.63 21.01 45.50
CA LEU A 313 55.73 21.72 44.83
C LEU A 313 56.65 20.76 44.07
N ASP A 314 56.40 19.45 44.12
CA ASP A 314 57.19 18.43 43.47
C ASP A 314 56.28 17.47 42.69
N ALA A 315 56.23 17.69 41.37
CA ALA A 315 55.39 16.95 40.44
C ALA A 315 55.68 15.45 40.32
N GLN A 316 56.73 14.95 40.98
CA GLN A 316 57.01 13.51 41.06
C GLN A 316 56.33 12.87 42.26
N ASN A 317 55.85 13.66 43.22
CA ASN A 317 55.28 13.23 44.48
C ASN A 317 56.22 12.30 45.28
N ASP A 318 55.66 11.72 46.33
CA ASP A 318 56.22 10.57 47.03
C ASP A 318 56.09 9.32 46.14
N VAL A 319 57.08 9.11 45.26
CA VAL A 319 57.05 8.09 44.20
C VAL A 319 56.99 6.67 44.77
N ASP A 320 57.61 6.43 45.92
CA ASP A 320 57.68 5.11 46.53
C ASP A 320 56.72 4.94 47.73
N GLY A 321 56.24 6.02 48.33
CA GLY A 321 55.25 6.00 49.40
C GLY A 321 55.83 5.97 50.81
N ASP A 322 57.09 6.38 51.00
CA ASP A 322 57.76 6.40 52.31
C ASP A 322 57.44 7.63 53.18
N GLY A 323 56.74 8.60 52.60
CA GLY A 323 56.33 9.86 53.21
C GLY A 323 57.28 11.04 52.93
N LEU A 324 58.26 10.89 52.04
CA LEU A 324 59.14 11.94 51.55
C LEU A 324 58.86 12.23 50.07
N CYS A 325 58.81 13.51 49.71
CA CYS A 325 58.71 13.89 48.30
C CYS A 325 60.02 13.57 47.57
N ALA A 326 59.92 13.12 46.31
CA ALA A 326 61.07 12.65 45.53
C ALA A 326 62.20 13.68 45.40
N ASP A 327 61.90 14.98 45.43
CA ASP A 327 62.90 16.05 45.39
C ASP A 327 63.82 16.12 46.62
N VAL A 328 63.38 15.58 47.76
CA VAL A 328 64.11 15.56 49.04
C VAL A 328 64.47 14.17 49.53
N ASP A 329 64.00 13.13 48.87
CA ASP A 329 64.29 11.73 49.18
C ASP A 329 65.71 11.31 48.69
N PRO A 330 66.59 10.77 49.56
CA PRO A 330 67.87 10.18 49.16
C PRO A 330 67.74 8.93 48.27
N CYS A 331 66.64 8.18 48.40
CA CYS A 331 66.32 6.98 47.65
C CYS A 331 64.90 7.07 47.05
N PRO A 332 64.64 7.98 46.08
CA PRO A 332 63.30 8.34 45.60
C PRO A 332 62.45 7.24 44.96
N LEU A 333 62.95 6.00 44.91
CA LEU A 333 62.30 4.86 44.26
C LEU A 333 62.26 3.64 45.20
N ASP A 334 62.74 3.78 46.43
CA ASP A 334 62.86 2.69 47.39
C ASP A 334 62.44 3.11 48.79
N THR A 335 61.23 2.67 49.16
CA THR A 335 60.62 2.89 50.47
C THR A 335 61.48 2.52 51.68
N ASN A 336 62.42 1.59 51.52
CA ASN A 336 63.23 1.11 52.64
C ASN A 336 64.50 1.94 52.84
N ASN A 337 64.80 2.83 51.89
CA ASN A 337 65.99 3.67 51.88
C ASN A 337 67.28 2.84 52.06
N ASP A 338 68.40 3.51 52.36
CA ASP A 338 69.66 2.88 52.79
C ASP A 338 69.50 2.30 54.21
N ALA A 339 69.02 1.05 54.28
CA ALA A 339 68.59 0.40 55.50
C ALA A 339 69.74 0.00 56.45
N ASP A 340 70.90 -0.34 55.91
CA ASP A 340 72.07 -0.78 56.68
C ASP A 340 73.21 0.26 56.74
N GLY A 341 73.10 1.34 55.96
CA GLY A 341 73.98 2.49 55.97
C GLY A 341 75.25 2.32 55.13
N ASP A 342 75.26 1.39 54.18
CA ASP A 342 76.40 1.14 53.30
C ASP A 342 76.49 2.14 52.12
N GLY A 343 75.43 2.94 51.93
CA GLY A 343 75.34 3.99 50.91
C GLY A 343 74.67 3.56 49.61
N LEU A 344 74.10 2.35 49.57
CA LEU A 344 73.21 1.87 48.52
C LEU A 344 71.77 1.87 49.05
N CYS A 345 70.80 2.20 48.19
CA CYS A 345 69.40 2.02 48.53
C CYS A 345 69.10 0.51 48.57
N ALA A 346 68.23 0.07 49.48
CA ALA A 346 67.93 -1.34 49.70
C ALA A 346 67.42 -2.07 48.44
N ASP A 347 66.83 -1.38 47.48
CA ASP A 347 66.41 -1.95 46.20
C ASP A 347 67.57 -2.29 45.25
N VAL A 348 68.69 -1.58 45.36
CA VAL A 348 69.92 -1.79 44.56
C VAL A 348 71.02 -2.50 45.32
N ASP A 349 70.87 -2.62 46.64
CA ASP A 349 71.77 -3.38 47.48
C ASP A 349 71.48 -4.88 47.34
N ALA A 350 72.52 -5.66 47.04
CA ALA A 350 72.41 -7.11 46.97
C ALA A 350 72.24 -7.72 48.37
N CYS A 351 72.73 -7.02 49.40
CA CYS A 351 72.62 -7.41 50.79
C CYS A 351 72.07 -6.27 51.64
N PRO A 352 70.77 -5.91 51.49
CA PRO A 352 70.16 -4.70 52.07
C PRO A 352 70.20 -4.56 53.60
N LEU A 353 70.66 -5.60 54.31
CA LEU A 353 70.73 -5.68 55.76
C LEU A 353 72.13 -6.02 56.28
N ASP A 354 73.10 -6.27 55.39
CA ASP A 354 74.47 -6.60 55.73
C ASP A 354 75.49 -5.77 54.94
N ALA A 355 76.00 -4.74 55.61
CA ALA A 355 76.98 -3.82 55.05
C ALA A 355 78.32 -4.47 54.64
N GLN A 356 78.54 -5.76 54.94
CA GLN A 356 79.70 -6.53 54.49
C GLN A 356 79.47 -7.24 53.15
N ASN A 357 78.22 -7.33 52.69
CA ASN A 357 77.82 -7.94 51.44
C ASN A 357 78.25 -9.42 51.30
N ASP A 358 77.99 -10.00 50.13
CA ASP A 358 78.48 -11.33 49.73
C ASP A 358 80.02 -11.34 49.62
N ALA A 359 80.65 -12.12 50.51
CA ALA A 359 82.10 -12.07 50.73
C ALA A 359 82.90 -12.99 49.81
N ASP A 360 82.35 -14.14 49.40
CA ASP A 360 83.01 -15.13 48.53
C ASP A 360 82.43 -15.16 47.11
N GLY A 361 81.37 -14.39 46.86
CA GLY A 361 80.82 -14.10 45.55
C GLY A 361 79.82 -15.15 45.07
N ASP A 362 79.20 -15.89 45.99
CA ASP A 362 78.27 -16.99 45.72
C ASP A 362 76.80 -16.53 45.56
N GLY A 363 76.54 -15.25 45.83
CA GLY A 363 75.22 -14.62 45.77
C GLY A 363 74.43 -14.68 47.07
N ILE A 364 75.01 -15.18 48.16
CA ILE A 364 74.40 -15.24 49.50
C ILE A 364 75.10 -14.23 50.41
N CYS A 365 74.30 -13.40 51.08
CA CYS A 365 74.84 -12.42 52.02
C CYS A 365 75.49 -13.12 53.20
N GLY A 366 76.63 -12.61 53.65
CA GLY A 366 77.47 -13.28 54.65
C GLY A 366 76.80 -13.46 56.02
N ASP A 367 75.75 -12.71 56.31
CA ASP A 367 74.92 -12.88 57.51
C ASP A 367 73.96 -14.08 57.43
N VAL A 368 73.68 -14.57 56.21
CA VAL A 368 72.80 -15.72 55.91
C VAL A 368 73.59 -16.95 55.43
N ASP A 369 74.79 -16.77 54.89
CA ASP A 369 75.58 -17.85 54.33
C ASP A 369 76.08 -18.84 55.40
N SER A 370 75.84 -20.13 55.16
CA SER A 370 76.27 -21.25 56.02
C SER A 370 77.69 -21.72 55.70
N CYS A 371 78.19 -21.45 54.49
CA CYS A 371 79.58 -21.60 54.11
C CYS A 371 80.18 -20.26 53.60
N PRO A 372 80.31 -19.20 54.44
CA PRO A 372 80.70 -17.80 54.08
C PRO A 372 82.01 -17.56 53.32
N LEU A 373 82.74 -18.62 52.98
CA LEU A 373 84.05 -18.61 52.36
C LEU A 373 84.20 -19.67 51.25
N ASP A 374 83.18 -20.50 51.03
CA ASP A 374 83.16 -21.51 49.98
C ASP A 374 82.03 -21.21 48.99
N PRO A 375 82.36 -20.66 47.80
CA PRO A 375 81.34 -20.25 46.84
C PRO A 375 80.61 -21.41 46.15
N GLN A 376 80.97 -22.66 46.46
CA GLN A 376 80.21 -23.85 46.05
C GLN A 376 79.18 -24.28 47.09
N ASN A 377 79.28 -23.78 48.33
CA ASN A 377 78.44 -24.20 49.45
C ASN A 377 78.42 -25.73 49.63
N ASP A 378 77.51 -26.18 50.49
CA ASP A 378 77.05 -27.56 50.57
C ASP A 378 76.20 -27.90 49.32
N ILE A 379 76.90 -28.16 48.21
CA ILE A 379 76.30 -28.29 46.87
C ILE A 379 75.42 -29.53 46.69
N ASP A 380 75.64 -30.58 47.47
CA ASP A 380 74.77 -31.76 47.49
C ASP A 380 73.80 -31.76 48.69
N GLY A 381 74.03 -30.95 49.72
CA GLY A 381 73.09 -30.73 50.81
C GLY A 381 73.18 -31.77 51.91
N ASP A 382 74.32 -32.45 52.03
CA ASP A 382 74.57 -33.49 53.03
C ASP A 382 74.97 -32.89 54.41
N GLY A 383 75.19 -31.58 54.45
CA GLY A 383 75.62 -30.81 55.61
C GLY A 383 77.11 -30.49 55.66
N VAL A 384 77.86 -30.76 54.58
CA VAL A 384 79.30 -30.57 54.45
C VAL A 384 79.58 -29.60 53.30
N CYS A 385 80.35 -28.53 53.54
CA CYS A 385 80.72 -27.63 52.45
C CYS A 385 81.55 -28.39 51.38
N GLY A 386 81.26 -28.16 50.10
CA GLY A 386 81.80 -28.95 48.99
C GLY A 386 83.32 -28.90 48.88
N ASP A 387 83.98 -27.87 49.42
CA ASP A 387 85.44 -27.81 49.52
C ASP A 387 86.07 -28.93 50.37
N VAL A 388 85.28 -29.62 51.21
CA VAL A 388 85.73 -30.69 52.10
C VAL A 388 84.98 -32.04 51.94
N ASP A 389 84.13 -32.18 50.92
CA ASP A 389 83.35 -33.39 50.64
C ASP A 389 84.07 -34.41 49.70
N PRO A 390 84.06 -35.74 49.94
CA PRO A 390 84.61 -36.77 49.03
C PRO A 390 83.77 -37.06 47.77
N CYS A 391 82.45 -36.95 47.87
CA CYS A 391 81.50 -37.00 46.77
C CYS A 391 80.71 -35.68 46.73
N PRO A 392 81.34 -34.50 46.46
CA PRO A 392 80.73 -33.18 46.63
C PRO A 392 79.45 -32.91 45.84
N PHE A 393 79.03 -33.82 44.98
CA PHE A 393 77.86 -33.66 44.14
C PHE A 393 76.81 -34.74 44.44
N ASP A 394 76.97 -35.50 45.52
CA ASP A 394 76.15 -36.64 45.84
C ASP A 394 75.99 -36.85 47.35
N ALA A 395 74.85 -36.39 47.86
CA ALA A 395 74.53 -36.43 49.29
C ALA A 395 74.29 -37.83 49.86
N LEU A 396 74.20 -38.86 49.02
CA LEU A 396 74.11 -40.25 49.47
C LEU A 396 75.48 -40.92 49.56
N ASP A 397 76.53 -40.22 49.11
CA ASP A 397 77.90 -40.74 49.01
C ASP A 397 77.92 -42.08 48.23
N ASP A 398 78.72 -43.04 48.69
CA ASP A 398 78.88 -44.39 48.14
C ASP A 398 78.18 -45.37 49.10
N SER A 399 76.89 -45.65 48.84
CA SER A 399 76.00 -46.41 49.73
C SER A 399 76.34 -47.89 49.81
N ASP A 400 76.76 -48.51 48.72
CA ASP A 400 77.06 -49.94 48.66
C ASP A 400 78.56 -50.28 48.76
N GLY A 401 79.41 -49.25 48.69
CA GLY A 401 80.84 -49.32 48.98
C GLY A 401 81.67 -49.88 47.83
N ASP A 402 81.16 -49.85 46.60
CA ASP A 402 81.85 -50.34 45.42
C ASP A 402 82.91 -49.35 44.87
N GLY A 403 82.90 -48.11 45.41
CA GLY A 403 83.85 -47.04 45.08
C GLY A 403 83.36 -46.08 44.01
N ILE A 404 82.09 -46.14 43.63
CA ILE A 404 81.38 -45.24 42.75
C ILE A 404 80.35 -44.51 43.63
N CYS A 405 80.31 -43.16 43.59
CA CYS A 405 79.26 -42.44 44.34
C CYS A 405 77.90 -42.82 43.73
N ASP A 406 76.87 -43.00 44.54
CA ASP A 406 75.52 -43.44 44.17
C ASP A 406 74.96 -42.70 42.94
N GLY A 407 75.26 -41.40 42.80
CA GLY A 407 74.83 -40.55 41.70
C GLY A 407 75.45 -40.90 40.34
N VAL A 408 76.49 -41.73 40.32
CA VAL A 408 77.13 -42.27 39.11
C VAL A 408 77.20 -43.80 39.11
N ASP A 409 76.55 -44.45 40.08
CA ASP A 409 76.37 -45.90 40.19
C ASP A 409 75.27 -46.36 39.20
N SER A 410 75.65 -47.27 38.30
CA SER A 410 74.77 -47.77 37.23
C SER A 410 73.90 -48.95 37.67
N CYS A 411 74.23 -49.58 38.79
CA CYS A 411 73.57 -50.75 39.34
C CYS A 411 73.45 -50.65 40.88
N PRO A 412 72.59 -49.74 41.40
CA PRO A 412 72.50 -49.46 42.83
C PRO A 412 72.30 -50.71 43.70
N GLY A 413 73.25 -50.97 44.61
CA GLY A 413 73.25 -52.10 45.54
C GLY A 413 73.85 -53.39 44.97
N GLY A 414 74.43 -53.33 43.78
CA GLY A 414 75.13 -54.39 43.07
C GLY A 414 76.47 -53.90 42.51
N ASP A 415 77.34 -54.82 42.11
CA ASP A 415 78.66 -54.45 41.59
C ASP A 415 78.56 -54.12 40.10
N ASP A 416 78.79 -52.85 39.74
CA ASP A 416 78.81 -52.32 38.37
C ASP A 416 79.79 -53.04 37.43
N ASN A 417 80.70 -53.86 37.96
CA ASN A 417 81.74 -54.51 37.17
C ASN A 417 81.37 -55.92 36.65
N ILE A 418 80.13 -56.39 36.81
CA ILE A 418 79.68 -57.73 36.39
C ILE A 418 78.61 -57.63 35.28
N ASP A 419 78.94 -58.03 34.05
CA ASP A 419 78.07 -58.03 32.86
C ASP A 419 78.39 -59.27 31.99
N THR A 420 77.44 -60.20 31.87
CA THR A 420 77.59 -61.55 31.30
C THR A 420 77.46 -61.58 29.77
N ASP A 421 76.45 -60.92 29.21
CA ASP A 421 76.20 -60.92 27.76
C ASP A 421 76.85 -59.72 27.04
N GLN A 422 77.47 -58.82 27.80
CA GLN A 422 78.27 -57.66 27.36
C GLN A 422 77.44 -56.61 26.61
N ASP A 423 76.20 -56.42 27.03
CA ASP A 423 75.31 -55.38 26.51
C ASP A 423 75.56 -53.99 27.15
N GLY A 424 76.29 -53.94 28.26
CA GLY A 424 76.59 -52.73 29.03
C GLY A 424 75.71 -52.54 30.26
N THR A 425 74.79 -53.46 30.56
CA THR A 425 73.95 -53.51 31.74
C THR A 425 74.51 -54.55 32.72
N PRO A 426 74.84 -54.18 33.97
CA PRO A 426 75.31 -55.17 34.93
C PRO A 426 74.27 -56.26 35.25
N ASP A 427 74.72 -57.52 35.40
CA ASP A 427 73.88 -58.71 35.60
C ASP A 427 72.84 -58.58 36.71
N PHE A 428 73.13 -57.80 37.76
CA PHE A 428 72.22 -57.63 38.90
C PHE A 428 71.01 -56.75 38.56
N CYS A 429 71.18 -55.78 37.65
CA CYS A 429 70.12 -54.92 37.16
C CYS A 429 69.63 -55.27 35.75
N ASP A 430 70.18 -56.33 35.13
CA ASP A 430 69.76 -56.83 33.84
C ASP A 430 68.55 -57.80 33.94
N ALA A 431 67.49 -57.50 33.18
CA ALA A 431 66.28 -58.31 33.09
C ALA A 431 66.43 -59.50 32.12
N CYS A 432 67.36 -59.40 31.16
CA CYS A 432 67.69 -60.43 30.18
C CYS A 432 69.21 -60.76 30.21
N PRO A 433 69.77 -61.28 31.33
CA PRO A 433 71.23 -61.43 31.55
C PRO A 433 72.01 -62.34 30.60
N GLU A 434 71.32 -62.98 29.65
CA GLU A 434 71.91 -63.87 28.65
C GLU A 434 71.60 -63.44 27.20
N ASP A 435 70.86 -62.35 27.00
CA ASP A 435 70.43 -61.85 25.70
C ASP A 435 70.73 -60.36 25.52
N ALA A 436 71.85 -60.08 24.84
CA ALA A 436 72.32 -58.72 24.60
C ALA A 436 71.40 -57.85 23.72
N ALA A 437 70.35 -58.44 23.11
CA ALA A 437 69.31 -57.67 22.44
C ALA A 437 68.28 -57.09 23.42
N ASN A 438 68.19 -57.65 24.63
CA ASN A 438 67.20 -57.35 25.65
C ASN A 438 65.76 -57.47 25.14
N ASP A 439 64.83 -57.06 26.00
CA ASP A 439 63.45 -56.77 25.64
C ASP A 439 63.42 -55.48 24.79
N VAL A 440 63.38 -55.64 23.46
CA VAL A 440 63.56 -54.54 22.49
C VAL A 440 62.34 -53.62 22.43
N ASP A 441 61.13 -54.16 22.65
CA ASP A 441 59.89 -53.41 22.58
C ASP A 441 59.23 -53.16 23.94
N GLY A 442 59.66 -53.85 25.00
CA GLY A 442 59.25 -53.59 26.38
C GLY A 442 58.05 -54.43 26.85
N ASP A 443 57.74 -55.55 26.21
CA ASP A 443 56.61 -56.41 26.56
C ASP A 443 56.89 -57.41 27.71
N GLY A 444 58.14 -57.45 28.16
CA GLY A 444 58.64 -58.34 29.21
C GLY A 444 59.16 -59.69 28.70
N LEU A 445 59.29 -59.87 27.38
CA LEU A 445 59.93 -61.00 26.73
C LEU A 445 61.28 -60.56 26.15
N CYS A 446 62.32 -61.34 26.41
CA CYS A 446 63.60 -61.10 25.75
C CYS A 446 63.46 -61.38 24.24
N ALA A 447 64.11 -60.57 23.40
CA ALA A 447 63.96 -60.63 21.94
C ALA A 447 64.29 -62.01 21.34
N ASP A 448 65.09 -62.84 22.01
CA ASP A 448 65.39 -64.21 21.58
C ASP A 448 64.21 -65.19 21.69
N VAL A 449 63.19 -64.88 22.49
CA VAL A 449 61.98 -65.70 22.72
C VAL A 449 60.69 -65.04 22.26
N ASP A 450 60.73 -63.77 21.86
CA ASP A 450 59.59 -63.03 21.37
C ASP A 450 59.26 -63.36 19.89
N SER A 451 57.97 -63.54 19.59
CA SER A 451 57.46 -63.75 18.22
C SER A 451 57.19 -62.44 17.48
N CYS A 452 57.04 -61.34 18.20
CA CYS A 452 56.90 -59.99 17.68
C CYS A 452 57.98 -59.05 18.26
N PRO A 453 59.30 -59.27 18.05
CA PRO A 453 60.40 -58.63 18.80
C PRO A 453 60.58 -57.11 18.66
N LEU A 454 59.66 -56.44 17.96
CA LEU A 454 59.68 -55.00 17.70
C LEU A 454 58.32 -54.37 18.01
N ASP A 455 57.37 -55.14 18.52
CA ASP A 455 55.99 -54.75 18.74
C ASP A 455 55.47 -55.31 20.07
N ALA A 456 55.45 -54.45 21.07
CA ALA A 456 55.10 -54.83 22.44
C ALA A 456 53.64 -55.28 22.59
N ASP A 457 52.76 -54.85 21.69
CA ASP A 457 51.34 -55.21 21.73
C ASP A 457 51.12 -56.63 21.19
N ASN A 458 52.14 -57.23 20.56
CA ASN A 458 52.16 -58.59 20.06
C ASN A 458 51.00 -58.89 19.07
N ASP A 459 50.85 -60.16 18.72
CA ASP A 459 49.66 -60.68 18.02
C ASP A 459 48.46 -60.73 19.00
N ALA A 460 47.81 -59.57 19.18
CA ALA A 460 46.82 -59.35 20.23
C ALA A 460 45.50 -60.11 20.01
N ASP A 461 45.10 -60.35 18.76
CA ASP A 461 43.89 -61.09 18.41
C ASP A 461 44.15 -62.54 17.96
N GLY A 462 45.40 -62.91 17.70
CA GLY A 462 45.84 -64.26 17.36
C GLY A 462 45.69 -64.61 15.88
N ASP A 463 45.63 -63.63 14.98
CA ASP A 463 45.53 -63.83 13.53
C ASP A 463 46.90 -64.13 12.87
N GLY A 464 47.99 -63.94 13.62
CA GLY A 464 49.37 -64.20 13.21
C GLY A 464 50.11 -63.00 12.64
N LEU A 465 49.54 -61.80 12.72
CA LEU A 465 50.19 -60.52 12.47
C LEU A 465 50.49 -59.84 13.82
N CYS A 466 51.64 -59.17 13.89
CA CYS A 466 51.92 -58.30 15.02
C CYS A 466 51.04 -57.04 14.88
N ALA A 467 50.54 -56.52 16.00
CA ALA A 467 49.65 -55.35 16.05
C ALA A 467 50.19 -54.14 15.26
N ASP A 468 51.51 -53.95 15.18
CA ASP A 468 52.12 -52.84 14.43
C ASP A 468 51.93 -52.91 12.91
N VAL A 469 51.74 -54.11 12.36
CA VAL A 469 51.53 -54.37 10.92
C VAL A 469 50.12 -54.85 10.60
N ASP A 470 49.31 -55.08 11.61
CA ASP A 470 47.91 -55.42 11.48
C ASP A 470 47.05 -54.16 11.27
N ALA A 471 46.20 -54.18 10.24
CA ALA A 471 45.26 -53.09 10.00
C ALA A 471 44.11 -53.11 11.01
N CYS A 472 43.83 -54.29 11.57
CA CYS A 472 42.81 -54.52 12.58
C CYS A 472 43.37 -55.29 13.78
N PRO A 473 44.29 -54.69 14.57
CA PRO A 473 45.06 -55.38 15.62
C PRO A 473 44.28 -56.07 16.74
N LEU A 474 42.96 -55.90 16.79
CA LEU A 474 42.08 -56.41 17.83
C LEU A 474 40.93 -57.25 17.25
N ASP A 475 40.99 -57.59 15.97
CA ASP A 475 39.96 -58.31 15.24
C ASP A 475 40.56 -59.27 14.21
N ALA A 476 40.62 -60.54 14.60
CA ALA A 476 41.21 -61.58 13.78
C ALA A 476 40.47 -61.82 12.45
N ASP A 477 39.24 -61.32 12.32
CA ASP A 477 38.46 -61.41 11.08
C ASP A 477 38.72 -60.21 10.13
N ASN A 478 39.42 -59.16 10.59
CA ASN A 478 39.80 -57.95 9.85
C ASN A 478 38.59 -57.19 9.24
N ASP A 479 38.86 -56.23 8.34
CA ASP A 479 37.85 -55.57 7.49
C ASP A 479 37.26 -56.57 6.48
N ILE A 480 36.14 -57.20 6.86
CA ILE A 480 35.51 -58.32 6.13
C ILE A 480 34.87 -57.87 4.82
N ASP A 481 34.30 -56.67 4.76
CA ASP A 481 33.49 -56.20 3.63
C ASP A 481 34.21 -55.13 2.78
N GLY A 482 35.34 -54.61 3.25
CA GLY A 482 36.27 -53.77 2.53
C GLY A 482 35.94 -52.28 2.58
N ASP A 483 35.17 -51.83 3.58
CA ASP A 483 34.78 -50.44 3.76
C ASP A 483 35.87 -49.59 4.45
N GLY A 484 36.89 -50.25 5.02
CA GLY A 484 38.00 -49.64 5.73
C GLY A 484 37.84 -49.57 7.25
N VAL A 485 36.81 -50.21 7.81
CA VAL A 485 36.54 -50.35 9.24
C VAL A 485 36.76 -51.80 9.66
N CYS A 486 37.38 -52.01 10.82
CA CYS A 486 37.56 -53.35 11.35
C CYS A 486 36.21 -53.93 11.79
N GLY A 487 35.93 -55.20 11.50
CA GLY A 487 34.62 -55.81 11.73
C GLY A 487 34.13 -55.75 13.18
N ASN A 488 35.03 -55.67 14.16
CA ASN A 488 34.69 -55.47 15.57
C ASN A 488 34.23 -54.04 15.93
N LEU A 489 34.55 -53.05 15.10
CA LEU A 489 34.18 -51.64 15.23
C LEU A 489 33.11 -51.21 14.22
N ASP A 490 32.91 -52.02 13.19
CA ASP A 490 31.90 -51.84 12.15
C ASP A 490 30.50 -52.17 12.71
N PRO A 491 29.56 -51.21 12.75
CA PRO A 491 28.16 -51.47 13.09
C PRO A 491 27.49 -52.47 12.14
N CYS A 492 27.99 -52.54 10.90
CA CYS A 492 27.49 -53.32 9.80
C CYS A 492 28.59 -54.17 9.13
N PRO A 493 29.20 -55.15 9.84
CA PRO A 493 30.44 -55.87 9.44
C PRO A 493 30.43 -56.67 8.13
N LEU A 494 29.32 -56.65 7.41
CA LEU A 494 29.08 -57.40 6.18
C LEU A 494 28.48 -56.52 5.07
N ASP A 495 28.30 -55.23 5.32
CA ASP A 495 27.63 -54.28 4.43
C ASP A 495 28.52 -53.06 4.15
N PRO A 496 29.15 -52.99 2.96
CA PRO A 496 30.10 -51.92 2.62
C PRO A 496 29.50 -50.51 2.52
N LEU A 497 28.19 -50.37 2.66
CA LEU A 497 27.49 -49.08 2.66
C LEU A 497 27.10 -48.61 4.07
N ASP A 498 27.33 -49.46 5.08
CA ASP A 498 27.04 -49.24 6.49
C ASP A 498 25.60 -48.74 6.72
N ASP A 499 25.42 -47.82 7.66
CA ASP A 499 24.17 -47.14 8.00
C ASP A 499 24.23 -45.69 7.46
N SER A 500 23.65 -45.47 6.27
CA SER A 500 23.77 -44.20 5.53
C SER A 500 23.11 -43.00 6.24
N ASP A 501 22.11 -43.22 7.09
CA ASP A 501 21.38 -42.17 7.79
C ASP A 501 21.60 -42.13 9.32
N GLY A 502 22.27 -43.14 9.87
CA GLY A 502 22.70 -43.19 11.26
C GLY A 502 21.62 -43.65 12.24
N ASP A 503 20.60 -44.39 11.79
CA ASP A 503 19.48 -44.86 12.62
C ASP A 503 19.78 -46.16 13.41
N GLY A 504 20.89 -46.82 13.11
CA GLY A 504 21.37 -48.06 13.71
C GLY A 504 20.95 -49.33 12.97
N ILE A 505 20.44 -49.24 11.74
CA ILE A 505 20.10 -50.34 10.85
C ILE A 505 20.96 -50.23 9.58
N CYS A 506 21.64 -51.32 9.20
CA CYS A 506 22.44 -51.31 7.99
C CYS A 506 21.58 -51.16 6.73
N ASP A 507 22.02 -50.36 5.76
CA ASP A 507 21.32 -50.06 4.50
C ASP A 507 20.78 -51.32 3.79
N SER A 508 21.53 -52.43 3.82
CA SER A 508 21.13 -53.69 3.18
C SER A 508 19.91 -54.38 3.81
N VAL A 509 19.56 -54.01 5.04
CA VAL A 509 18.39 -54.51 5.78
C VAL A 509 17.43 -53.40 6.21
N ASP A 510 17.74 -52.17 5.87
CA ASP A 510 16.89 -51.00 6.07
C ASP A 510 15.75 -50.96 5.03
N VAL A 511 14.55 -50.64 5.52
CA VAL A 511 13.33 -50.50 4.72
C VAL A 511 13.37 -49.20 3.93
N CYS A 512 13.98 -48.14 4.47
CA CYS A 512 14.02 -46.81 3.87
C CYS A 512 15.43 -46.18 3.87
N PRO A 513 16.38 -46.76 3.11
CA PRO A 513 17.78 -46.33 3.11
C PRO A 513 17.96 -44.83 2.89
N GLY A 514 18.51 -44.12 3.89
CA GLY A 514 18.86 -42.70 3.81
C GLY A 514 17.86 -41.74 4.47
N GLY A 515 16.92 -42.21 5.29
CA GLY A 515 15.97 -41.39 6.03
C GLY A 515 15.29 -42.06 7.23
N ASP A 516 14.55 -41.27 8.01
CA ASP A 516 13.95 -41.69 9.29
C ASP A 516 12.83 -42.73 9.12
N ASP A 517 13.04 -43.93 9.68
CA ASP A 517 12.11 -45.07 9.67
C ASP A 517 11.03 -45.02 10.78
N ALA A 518 11.16 -44.08 11.74
CA ALA A 518 10.34 -44.07 12.95
C ALA A 518 9.03 -43.29 12.80
N THR A 519 8.91 -42.49 11.73
CA THR A 519 7.72 -41.68 11.44
C THR A 519 6.94 -42.30 10.29
N ASP A 520 5.79 -42.87 10.63
CA ASP A 520 4.77 -43.41 9.72
C ASP A 520 3.45 -42.79 10.17
N THR A 521 3.05 -41.71 9.51
CA THR A 521 1.98 -40.82 9.96
C THR A 521 0.60 -41.42 9.70
N ASP A 522 0.43 -42.19 8.62
CA ASP A 522 -0.84 -42.81 8.26
C ASP A 522 -0.95 -44.30 8.65
N LEU A 523 0.14 -44.89 9.14
CA LEU A 523 0.26 -46.23 9.69
C LEU A 523 0.05 -47.34 8.65
N ASP A 524 0.47 -47.11 7.40
CA ASP A 524 0.40 -48.08 6.31
C ASP A 524 1.57 -49.10 6.33
N GLY A 525 2.61 -48.81 7.12
CA GLY A 525 3.81 -49.62 7.26
C GLY A 525 5.00 -49.16 6.41
N THR A 526 4.86 -48.06 5.69
CA THR A 526 5.91 -47.32 4.98
C THR A 526 6.20 -46.05 5.77
N ALA A 527 7.47 -45.73 6.02
CA ALA A 527 7.80 -44.49 6.73
C ALA A 527 7.60 -43.26 5.83
N ASP A 528 7.23 -42.12 6.41
CA ASP A 528 6.88 -40.87 5.74
C ASP A 528 7.97 -40.42 4.72
N PHE A 529 9.24 -40.71 4.99
CA PHE A 529 10.34 -40.31 4.12
C PHE A 529 10.35 -41.06 2.78
N CYS A 530 9.94 -42.32 2.80
CA CYS A 530 9.90 -43.24 1.66
C CYS A 530 8.48 -43.47 1.14
N ASP A 531 7.48 -42.85 1.77
CA ASP A 531 6.08 -42.87 1.36
C ASP A 531 5.77 -41.73 0.37
N PRO A 532 5.33 -42.02 -0.87
CA PRO A 532 4.85 -41.02 -1.82
C PRO A 532 3.62 -40.25 -1.32
N CYS A 533 2.83 -40.86 -0.43
CA CYS A 533 1.60 -40.32 0.15
C CYS A 533 1.58 -40.46 1.69
N PRO A 534 2.43 -39.72 2.43
CA PRO A 534 2.63 -39.91 3.88
C PRO A 534 1.42 -39.69 4.80
N LEU A 535 0.27 -39.30 4.25
CA LEU A 535 -0.96 -39.00 5.00
C LEU A 535 -2.12 -39.90 4.58
N ASP A 536 -1.91 -40.77 3.59
CA ASP A 536 -2.93 -41.62 3.01
C ASP A 536 -2.47 -43.09 2.99
N PRO A 537 -3.01 -43.93 3.88
CA PRO A 537 -2.56 -45.30 4.01
C PRO A 537 -3.01 -46.20 2.86
N ASP A 538 -3.90 -45.72 2.00
CA ASP A 538 -4.28 -46.43 0.77
C ASP A 538 -3.41 -45.99 -0.43
N ASN A 539 -2.58 -44.95 -0.26
CA ASN A 539 -1.64 -44.43 -1.24
C ASN A 539 -2.33 -44.01 -2.57
N ASP A 540 -1.58 -43.79 -3.65
CA ASP A 540 -2.15 -43.56 -4.99
C ASP A 540 -2.74 -44.86 -5.57
N VAL A 541 -4.03 -45.11 -5.30
CA VAL A 541 -4.74 -46.36 -5.60
C VAL A 541 -4.91 -46.59 -7.10
N ASP A 542 -5.09 -45.54 -7.90
CA ASP A 542 -5.38 -45.64 -9.33
C ASP A 542 -4.18 -45.31 -10.25
N GLY A 543 -3.11 -44.74 -9.70
CA GLY A 543 -1.82 -44.53 -10.33
C GLY A 543 -1.72 -43.25 -11.15
N ASP A 544 -2.51 -42.21 -10.85
CA ASP A 544 -2.51 -40.93 -11.55
C ASP A 544 -1.47 -39.93 -11.02
N GLY A 545 -0.84 -40.24 -9.88
CA GLY A 545 0.14 -39.41 -9.19
C GLY A 545 -0.44 -38.48 -8.11
N VAL A 546 -1.69 -38.67 -7.72
CA VAL A 546 -2.38 -37.95 -6.64
C VAL A 546 -2.73 -38.95 -5.53
N CYS A 547 -2.47 -38.57 -4.29
CA CYS A 547 -2.81 -39.41 -3.14
C CYS A 547 -4.32 -39.48 -2.95
N GLY A 548 -4.87 -40.67 -2.67
CA GLY A 548 -6.31 -40.93 -2.60
C GLY A 548 -7.07 -40.08 -1.58
N ASP A 549 -6.41 -39.57 -0.54
CA ASP A 549 -6.97 -38.65 0.45
C ASP A 549 -7.26 -37.24 -0.11
N VAL A 550 -6.52 -36.81 -1.11
CA VAL A 550 -6.65 -35.52 -1.81
C VAL A 550 -7.15 -35.66 -3.25
N ASP A 551 -7.26 -36.89 -3.75
CA ASP A 551 -7.83 -37.20 -5.05
C ASP A 551 -9.36 -37.04 -5.03
N PRO A 552 -9.94 -36.14 -5.85
CA PRO A 552 -11.39 -36.05 -6.02
C PRO A 552 -12.02 -37.33 -6.60
N CYS A 553 -11.22 -38.14 -7.30
CA CYS A 553 -11.59 -39.36 -7.99
C CYS A 553 -10.68 -40.54 -7.66
N PRO A 554 -10.58 -40.99 -6.38
CA PRO A 554 -9.56 -41.93 -5.87
C PRO A 554 -9.48 -43.34 -6.49
N LEU A 555 -10.33 -43.65 -7.46
CA LEU A 555 -10.44 -44.96 -8.10
C LEU A 555 -10.47 -44.84 -9.63
N ASP A 556 -10.21 -43.65 -10.16
CA ASP A 556 -10.35 -43.29 -11.56
C ASP A 556 -9.25 -42.32 -11.99
N ALA A 557 -8.15 -42.89 -12.50
CA ALA A 557 -6.96 -42.14 -12.89
C ALA A 557 -7.16 -41.09 -13.99
N ALA A 558 -8.33 -41.09 -14.64
CA ALA A 558 -8.70 -40.06 -15.61
C ALA A 558 -9.19 -38.75 -14.96
N ASN A 559 -9.59 -38.81 -13.69
CA ASN A 559 -10.15 -37.72 -12.91
C ASN A 559 -11.43 -37.11 -13.53
N ASP A 560 -11.88 -36.03 -12.91
CA ASP A 560 -12.83 -35.08 -13.47
C ASP A 560 -12.17 -34.29 -14.62
N ALA A 561 -12.33 -34.79 -15.83
CA ALA A 561 -11.63 -34.32 -17.02
C ALA A 561 -12.09 -32.93 -17.50
N ASP A 562 -13.31 -32.52 -17.18
CA ASP A 562 -13.88 -31.24 -17.62
C ASP A 562 -14.23 -30.26 -16.49
N GLY A 563 -14.13 -30.71 -15.24
CA GLY A 563 -14.23 -29.88 -14.02
C GLY A 563 -15.64 -29.72 -13.48
N ASP A 564 -16.57 -30.61 -13.79
CA ASP A 564 -17.98 -30.54 -13.36
C ASP A 564 -18.26 -31.21 -12.00
N GLY A 565 -17.27 -31.91 -11.44
CA GLY A 565 -17.33 -32.65 -10.19
C GLY A 565 -17.74 -34.12 -10.31
N LEU A 566 -17.79 -34.68 -11.52
CA LEU A 566 -18.00 -36.09 -11.81
C LEU A 566 -16.72 -36.71 -12.38
N CYS A 567 -16.33 -37.87 -11.86
CA CYS A 567 -15.20 -38.62 -12.40
C CYS A 567 -15.56 -39.22 -13.77
N GLU A 568 -14.60 -39.31 -14.70
CA GLU A 568 -14.80 -39.81 -16.08
C GLU A 568 -15.61 -41.13 -16.13
N SER A 569 -15.37 -42.02 -15.17
CA SER A 569 -16.03 -43.33 -15.05
C SER A 569 -17.53 -43.28 -14.73
N VAL A 570 -18.02 -42.19 -14.15
CA VAL A 570 -19.44 -41.97 -13.80
C VAL A 570 -20.07 -40.82 -14.56
N ASP A 571 -19.27 -40.03 -15.27
CA ASP A 571 -19.72 -38.94 -16.11
C ASP A 571 -20.28 -39.47 -17.44
N ALA A 572 -21.50 -39.06 -17.77
CA ALA A 572 -22.13 -39.39 -19.04
C ALA A 572 -21.61 -38.51 -20.18
N CYS A 573 -21.04 -37.35 -19.84
CA CYS A 573 -20.53 -36.33 -20.73
C CYS A 573 -19.09 -35.92 -20.35
N PRO A 574 -18.10 -36.84 -20.40
CA PRO A 574 -16.79 -36.67 -19.74
C PRO A 574 -15.87 -35.54 -20.23
N LEU A 575 -16.33 -34.74 -21.19
CA LEU A 575 -15.57 -33.65 -21.81
C LEU A 575 -16.42 -32.37 -21.94
N ASP A 576 -17.65 -32.40 -21.45
CA ASP A 576 -18.59 -31.28 -21.49
C ASP A 576 -19.16 -31.00 -20.09
N PRO A 577 -18.65 -29.96 -19.40
CA PRO A 577 -18.99 -29.70 -18.00
C PRO A 577 -20.43 -29.21 -17.81
N GLN A 578 -21.17 -28.98 -18.91
CA GLN A 578 -22.58 -28.63 -18.86
C GLN A 578 -23.50 -29.86 -18.80
N ASN A 579 -22.98 -31.06 -19.04
CA ASN A 579 -23.73 -32.31 -19.11
C ASN A 579 -24.90 -32.27 -20.10
N ASP A 580 -25.70 -33.33 -20.09
CA ASP A 580 -27.03 -33.39 -20.69
C ASP A 580 -28.00 -32.47 -19.93
N ILE A 581 -28.11 -31.20 -20.37
CA ILE A 581 -28.87 -30.14 -19.69
C ILE A 581 -30.37 -30.44 -19.69
N ASP A 582 -30.90 -31.03 -20.75
CA ASP A 582 -32.33 -31.16 -20.98
C ASP A 582 -32.85 -32.61 -20.80
N GLY A 583 -31.94 -33.57 -20.69
CA GLY A 583 -32.21 -34.96 -20.33
C GLY A 583 -32.59 -35.85 -21.51
N ASP A 584 -32.23 -35.47 -22.74
CA ASP A 584 -32.51 -36.25 -23.96
C ASP A 584 -31.47 -37.35 -24.26
N GLY A 585 -30.35 -37.33 -23.53
CA GLY A 585 -29.23 -38.26 -23.65
C GLY A 585 -28.09 -37.80 -24.56
N LEU A 586 -28.07 -36.53 -24.98
CA LEU A 586 -26.97 -35.87 -25.69
C LEU A 586 -26.29 -34.85 -24.76
N CYS A 587 -24.97 -34.76 -24.85
CA CYS A 587 -24.22 -33.74 -24.13
C CYS A 587 -24.42 -32.39 -24.80
N ALA A 588 -24.53 -31.32 -24.01
CA ALA A 588 -24.88 -29.99 -24.50
C ALA A 588 -23.92 -29.45 -25.58
N ASP A 589 -22.66 -29.86 -25.58
CA ASP A 589 -21.67 -29.47 -26.59
C ASP A 589 -21.92 -30.09 -27.99
N VAL A 590 -22.57 -31.24 -28.05
CA VAL A 590 -22.89 -31.97 -29.28
C VAL A 590 -24.39 -32.00 -29.59
N ASP A 591 -25.21 -31.50 -28.69
CA ASP A 591 -26.64 -31.33 -28.88
C ASP A 591 -26.95 -30.13 -29.79
N PRO A 592 -27.62 -30.34 -30.96
CA PRO A 592 -28.08 -29.25 -31.81
C PRO A 592 -29.13 -28.34 -31.13
N CYS A 593 -29.84 -28.88 -30.14
CA CYS A 593 -30.89 -28.21 -29.38
C CYS A 593 -30.70 -28.37 -27.86
N PRO A 594 -29.62 -27.82 -27.27
CA PRO A 594 -29.16 -28.10 -25.89
C PRO A 594 -30.13 -27.78 -24.73
N LEU A 595 -31.29 -27.20 -25.04
CA LEU A 595 -32.29 -26.75 -24.06
C LEU A 595 -33.69 -27.30 -24.36
N ASP A 596 -33.84 -28.07 -25.44
CA ASP A 596 -35.12 -28.62 -25.89
C ASP A 596 -35.00 -30.13 -26.12
N PRO A 597 -35.51 -30.95 -25.17
CA PRO A 597 -35.39 -32.40 -25.25
C PRO A 597 -36.13 -33.01 -26.44
N ALA A 598 -37.02 -32.24 -27.08
CA ALA A 598 -37.75 -32.66 -28.26
C ALA A 598 -36.91 -32.57 -29.54
N ASN A 599 -35.81 -31.82 -29.52
CA ASN A 599 -34.93 -31.53 -30.64
C ASN A 599 -35.66 -30.94 -31.86
N ASP A 600 -34.93 -30.79 -32.96
CA ASP A 600 -35.49 -30.53 -34.28
C ASP A 600 -36.27 -31.78 -34.78
N ILE A 601 -37.60 -31.76 -34.59
CA ILE A 601 -38.48 -32.91 -34.85
C ILE A 601 -38.65 -33.17 -36.36
N ASP A 602 -38.65 -32.13 -37.19
CA ASP A 602 -38.97 -32.24 -38.62
C ASP A 602 -37.76 -32.02 -39.55
N GLY A 603 -36.62 -31.60 -39.01
CA GLY A 603 -35.32 -31.54 -39.66
C GLY A 603 -35.07 -30.25 -40.43
N ASP A 604 -35.75 -29.16 -40.10
CA ASP A 604 -35.60 -27.86 -40.77
C ASP A 604 -34.48 -26.98 -40.20
N GLY A 605 -33.88 -27.39 -39.08
CA GLY A 605 -32.82 -26.70 -38.37
C GLY A 605 -33.27 -25.77 -37.24
N LEU A 606 -34.55 -25.78 -36.86
CA LEU A 606 -35.11 -25.10 -35.69
C LEU A 606 -35.46 -26.13 -34.60
N CYS A 607 -35.18 -25.78 -33.36
CA CYS A 607 -35.58 -26.62 -32.22
C CYS A 607 -37.10 -26.50 -32.02
N ALA A 608 -37.77 -27.59 -31.65
CA ALA A 608 -39.23 -27.65 -31.60
C ALA A 608 -39.87 -26.63 -30.63
N ASP A 609 -39.15 -26.16 -29.63
CA ASP A 609 -39.59 -25.10 -28.71
C ASP A 609 -39.64 -23.69 -29.34
N VAL A 610 -38.80 -23.44 -30.34
CA VAL A 610 -38.71 -22.16 -31.07
C VAL A 610 -39.24 -22.24 -32.50
N ASP A 611 -39.55 -23.43 -32.98
CA ASP A 611 -40.16 -23.68 -34.27
C ASP A 611 -41.64 -23.25 -34.25
N PRO A 612 -42.06 -22.28 -35.08
CA PRO A 612 -43.48 -21.90 -35.23
C PRO A 612 -44.35 -23.05 -35.75
N CYS A 613 -43.74 -23.99 -36.46
CA CYS A 613 -44.36 -25.15 -37.09
C CYS A 613 -43.60 -26.46 -36.76
N PRO A 614 -43.57 -26.92 -35.48
CA PRO A 614 -42.70 -28.00 -34.97
C PRO A 614 -42.82 -29.39 -35.61
N LEU A 615 -43.70 -29.56 -36.60
CA LEU A 615 -44.00 -30.83 -37.26
C LEU A 615 -44.03 -30.68 -38.79
N ASP A 616 -43.69 -29.50 -39.31
CA ASP A 616 -43.77 -29.12 -40.70
C ASP A 616 -42.57 -28.26 -41.13
N ALA A 617 -41.56 -28.94 -41.66
CA ALA A 617 -40.29 -28.35 -42.09
C ALA A 617 -40.42 -27.25 -43.17
N ALA A 618 -41.57 -27.13 -43.82
CA ALA A 618 -41.82 -26.05 -44.78
C ALA A 618 -42.16 -24.71 -44.09
N ASN A 619 -42.52 -24.73 -42.80
CA ASN A 619 -42.97 -23.58 -42.02
C ASN A 619 -44.16 -22.83 -42.65
N ASP A 620 -44.52 -21.72 -42.03
CA ASP A 620 -45.41 -20.70 -42.57
C ASP A 620 -44.70 -19.94 -43.72
N LEU A 621 -45.06 -20.28 -44.97
CA LEU A 621 -44.38 -19.78 -46.17
C LEU A 621 -44.75 -18.35 -46.55
N ASP A 622 -45.96 -17.90 -46.24
CA ASP A 622 -46.47 -16.58 -46.64
C ASP A 622 -46.70 -15.61 -45.47
N GLY A 623 -46.58 -16.11 -44.23
CA GLY A 623 -46.55 -15.32 -43.00
C GLY A 623 -47.92 -15.07 -42.37
N ASP A 624 -48.94 -15.88 -42.68
CA ASP A 624 -50.30 -15.73 -42.17
C ASP A 624 -50.55 -16.41 -40.81
N GLY A 625 -49.57 -17.16 -40.31
CA GLY A 625 -49.60 -17.92 -39.07
C GLY A 625 -50.12 -19.35 -39.18
N LEU A 626 -50.29 -19.89 -40.40
CA LEU A 626 -50.62 -21.28 -40.68
C LEU A 626 -49.41 -22.00 -41.29
N CYS A 627 -49.12 -23.20 -40.80
CA CYS A 627 -48.08 -24.05 -41.40
C CYS A 627 -48.58 -24.60 -42.74
N GLU A 628 -47.69 -24.70 -43.75
CA GLU A 628 -47.98 -25.14 -45.12
C GLU A 628 -48.96 -26.32 -45.20
N SER A 629 -48.76 -27.35 -44.36
CA SER A 629 -49.57 -28.56 -44.34
C SER A 629 -51.03 -28.36 -43.89
N ASN A 630 -51.31 -27.27 -43.18
CA ASN A 630 -52.65 -26.89 -42.71
C ASN A 630 -53.16 -25.58 -43.32
N ASP A 631 -52.39 -24.99 -44.23
CA ASP A 631 -52.74 -23.77 -44.93
C ASP A 631 -53.57 -24.10 -46.18
N PRO A 632 -54.83 -23.65 -46.28
CA PRO A 632 -55.65 -23.81 -47.48
C PRO A 632 -55.06 -23.08 -48.70
N CYS A 633 -54.29 -22.01 -48.48
CA CYS A 633 -53.70 -21.14 -49.47
C CYS A 633 -52.21 -20.88 -49.19
N PRO A 634 -51.32 -21.90 -49.31
CA PRO A 634 -49.94 -21.88 -48.77
C PRO A 634 -48.94 -20.83 -49.32
N LEU A 635 -49.39 -19.94 -50.21
CA LEU A 635 -48.57 -18.94 -50.88
C LEU A 635 -49.27 -17.57 -50.91
N ASP A 636 -50.44 -17.45 -50.30
CA ASP A 636 -51.28 -16.27 -50.28
C ASP A 636 -51.85 -16.03 -48.88
N ALA A 637 -51.19 -15.14 -48.14
CA ALA A 637 -51.51 -14.85 -46.76
C ALA A 637 -52.93 -14.30 -46.52
N ASP A 638 -53.58 -13.79 -47.58
CA ASP A 638 -54.96 -13.28 -47.50
C ASP A 638 -56.00 -14.42 -47.54
N ASN A 639 -55.60 -15.65 -47.87
CA ASN A 639 -56.45 -16.85 -47.93
C ASN A 639 -57.72 -16.71 -48.80
N ASP A 640 -58.65 -17.65 -48.67
CA ASP A 640 -60.01 -17.57 -49.22
C ASP A 640 -60.85 -16.56 -48.42
N ILE A 641 -60.77 -15.27 -48.81
CA ILE A 641 -61.38 -14.14 -48.10
C ILE A 641 -62.91 -14.25 -48.04
N ASP A 642 -63.56 -14.71 -49.12
CA ASP A 642 -65.01 -14.70 -49.26
C ASP A 642 -65.67 -16.09 -49.08
N GLY A 643 -64.86 -17.14 -48.95
CA GLY A 643 -65.26 -18.48 -48.57
C GLY A 643 -65.81 -19.32 -49.73
N ASP A 644 -65.44 -19.01 -50.96
CA ASP A 644 -65.90 -19.71 -52.17
C ASP A 644 -65.03 -20.93 -52.54
N GLY A 645 -63.88 -21.08 -51.88
CA GLY A 645 -62.91 -22.15 -52.06
C GLY A 645 -61.75 -21.83 -53.01
N LEU A 646 -61.58 -20.57 -53.42
CA LEU A 646 -60.43 -20.07 -54.18
C LEU A 646 -59.58 -19.14 -53.31
N CYS A 647 -58.25 -19.20 -53.47
CA CYS A 647 -57.35 -18.25 -52.82
C CYS A 647 -57.47 -16.89 -53.48
N ALA A 648 -57.40 -15.81 -52.69
CA ALA A 648 -57.66 -14.45 -53.16
C ALA A 648 -56.75 -14.02 -54.33
N ASP A 649 -55.52 -14.53 -54.39
CA ASP A 649 -54.57 -14.26 -55.48
C ASP A 649 -54.98 -14.84 -56.85
N VAL A 650 -55.76 -15.92 -56.86
CA VAL A 650 -56.24 -16.62 -58.06
C VAL A 650 -57.76 -16.49 -58.28
N ASP A 651 -58.47 -15.89 -57.34
CA ASP A 651 -59.88 -15.61 -57.43
C ASP A 651 -60.16 -14.42 -58.38
N PRO A 652 -60.95 -14.59 -59.46
CA PRO A 652 -61.39 -13.48 -60.30
C PRO A 652 -62.26 -12.46 -59.57
N CYS A 653 -62.94 -12.86 -58.49
CA CYS A 653 -63.83 -12.06 -57.68
C CYS A 653 -63.52 -12.17 -56.17
N PRO A 654 -62.31 -11.75 -55.70
CA PRO A 654 -61.76 -12.06 -54.36
C PRO A 654 -62.56 -11.60 -53.12
N LEU A 655 -63.70 -10.94 -53.30
CA LEU A 655 -64.52 -10.35 -52.25
C LEU A 655 -66.01 -10.72 -52.39
N ASP A 656 -66.38 -11.51 -53.40
CA ASP A 656 -67.74 -11.91 -53.70
C ASP A 656 -67.82 -13.40 -54.09
N GLY A 657 -68.10 -14.25 -53.11
CA GLY A 657 -68.15 -15.70 -53.30
C GLY A 657 -69.31 -16.24 -54.16
N GLN A 658 -70.12 -15.36 -54.77
CA GLN A 658 -71.05 -15.73 -55.84
C GLN A 658 -70.40 -15.71 -57.22
N ASN A 659 -69.21 -15.13 -57.36
CA ASN A 659 -68.45 -15.00 -58.59
C ASN A 659 -69.24 -14.35 -59.75
N ASP A 660 -68.62 -14.31 -60.93
CA ASP A 660 -69.29 -14.03 -62.19
C ASP A 660 -70.32 -15.14 -62.51
N SER A 661 -71.55 -14.93 -62.05
CA SER A 661 -72.63 -15.92 -62.05
C SER A 661 -73.19 -16.22 -63.44
N ASP A 662 -73.09 -15.29 -64.39
CA ASP A 662 -73.64 -15.44 -65.74
C ASP A 662 -72.58 -15.44 -66.86
N GLY A 663 -71.33 -15.16 -66.52
CA GLY A 663 -70.16 -15.32 -67.38
C GLY A 663 -69.86 -14.09 -68.25
N ASP A 664 -70.31 -12.90 -67.86
CA ASP A 664 -70.11 -11.65 -68.59
C ASP A 664 -68.79 -10.92 -68.25
N GLY A 665 -68.10 -11.37 -67.20
CA GLY A 665 -66.84 -10.83 -66.71
C GLY A 665 -66.97 -9.81 -65.58
N LEU A 666 -68.15 -9.62 -64.99
CA LEU A 666 -68.39 -8.82 -63.79
C LEU A 666 -68.76 -9.71 -62.60
N CYS A 667 -68.26 -9.37 -61.41
CA CYS A 667 -68.65 -10.06 -60.18
C CYS A 667 -70.09 -9.70 -59.81
N ALA A 668 -70.85 -10.67 -59.31
CA ALA A 668 -72.30 -10.54 -59.10
C ALA A 668 -72.68 -9.39 -58.15
N ASP A 669 -71.80 -9.00 -57.22
CA ASP A 669 -71.99 -7.86 -56.31
C ASP A 669 -71.93 -6.48 -56.99
N VAL A 670 -71.21 -6.38 -58.11
CA VAL A 670 -71.04 -5.16 -58.91
C VAL A 670 -71.74 -5.22 -60.27
N ASP A 671 -72.30 -6.36 -60.63
CA ASP A 671 -73.11 -6.56 -61.83
C ASP A 671 -74.53 -5.99 -61.64
N PRO A 672 -74.97 -5.01 -62.46
CA PRO A 672 -76.34 -4.51 -62.45
C PRO A 672 -77.39 -5.57 -62.83
N CYS A 673 -77.00 -6.59 -63.58
CA CYS A 673 -77.85 -7.69 -64.06
C CYS A 673 -77.22 -9.08 -63.79
N PRO A 674 -77.06 -9.49 -62.52
CA PRO A 674 -76.22 -10.65 -62.08
C PRO A 674 -76.58 -12.05 -62.60
N ALA A 675 -77.60 -12.17 -63.44
CA ALA A 675 -78.12 -13.43 -63.96
C ALA A 675 -78.43 -13.38 -65.46
N ASP A 676 -78.12 -12.26 -66.11
CA ASP A 676 -78.32 -12.06 -67.54
C ASP A 676 -77.02 -11.60 -68.22
N PRO A 677 -76.33 -12.51 -68.94
CA PRO A 677 -75.05 -12.19 -69.59
C PRO A 677 -75.18 -11.15 -70.71
N SER A 678 -76.42 -10.81 -71.09
CA SER A 678 -76.71 -9.75 -72.07
C SER A 678 -76.60 -8.35 -71.47
N ASN A 679 -76.77 -8.22 -70.15
CA ASN A 679 -77.06 -6.99 -69.44
C ASN A 679 -78.27 -6.21 -70.02
N ASP A 680 -78.51 -5.02 -69.48
CA ASP A 680 -79.41 -4.01 -70.05
C ASP A 680 -78.83 -3.47 -71.38
N VAL A 681 -79.17 -4.15 -72.49
CA VAL A 681 -78.59 -3.90 -73.83
C VAL A 681 -78.99 -2.53 -74.39
N ASP A 682 -80.19 -2.05 -74.10
CA ASP A 682 -80.70 -0.79 -74.65
C ASP A 682 -80.71 0.38 -73.67
N GLY A 683 -80.43 0.14 -72.39
CA GLY A 683 -80.14 1.14 -71.38
C GLY A 683 -81.38 1.70 -70.69
N ASP A 684 -82.50 0.96 -70.69
CA ASP A 684 -83.76 1.38 -70.06
C ASP A 684 -83.85 1.06 -68.55
N GLY A 685 -82.87 0.32 -68.03
CA GLY A 685 -82.73 -0.10 -66.64
C GLY A 685 -83.37 -1.46 -66.33
N ILE A 686 -83.76 -2.24 -67.35
CA ILE A 686 -84.33 -3.58 -67.22
C ILE A 686 -83.37 -4.59 -67.86
N CYS A 687 -83.05 -5.68 -67.16
CA CYS A 687 -82.19 -6.72 -67.71
C CYS A 687 -82.88 -7.43 -68.89
N GLY A 688 -82.11 -7.73 -69.94
CA GLY A 688 -82.62 -8.22 -71.22
C GLY A 688 -83.36 -9.57 -71.13
N ASP A 689 -83.10 -10.38 -70.11
CA ASP A 689 -83.81 -11.64 -69.84
C ASP A 689 -85.26 -11.44 -69.38
N VAL A 690 -85.56 -10.29 -68.78
CA VAL A 690 -86.90 -9.90 -68.30
C VAL A 690 -87.51 -8.75 -69.09
N ASP A 691 -86.76 -8.12 -69.98
CA ASP A 691 -87.29 -7.13 -70.91
C ASP A 691 -88.10 -7.79 -72.03
N SER A 692 -89.32 -7.28 -72.23
CA SER A 692 -90.22 -7.77 -73.26
C SER A 692 -89.81 -7.30 -74.65
N CYS A 693 -89.03 -6.23 -74.73
CA CYS A 693 -88.54 -5.62 -75.96
C CYS A 693 -87.03 -5.30 -75.90
N PRO A 694 -86.12 -6.30 -75.83
CA PRO A 694 -84.70 -6.16 -75.40
C PRO A 694 -83.76 -5.29 -76.26
N LEU A 695 -84.27 -4.56 -77.23
CA LEU A 695 -83.51 -3.73 -78.17
C LEU A 695 -84.20 -2.37 -78.43
N ASP A 696 -85.28 -2.05 -77.70
CA ASP A 696 -86.07 -0.85 -77.87
C ASP A 696 -86.28 -0.13 -76.51
N PRO A 697 -85.50 0.93 -76.23
CA PRO A 697 -85.47 1.57 -74.92
C PRO A 697 -86.74 2.37 -74.57
N ASP A 698 -87.71 2.46 -75.48
CA ASP A 698 -89.00 3.12 -75.24
C ASP A 698 -90.13 2.14 -74.82
N ASN A 699 -89.91 0.82 -74.96
CA ASN A 699 -90.85 -0.29 -74.69
C ASN A 699 -92.25 -0.14 -75.40
N ASP A 700 -93.08 -1.20 -75.51
CA ASP A 700 -94.30 -1.21 -76.38
C ASP A 700 -95.34 -0.09 -76.05
N ILE A 701 -95.20 1.06 -76.70
CA ILE A 701 -96.00 2.28 -76.45
C ILE A 701 -97.32 2.32 -77.22
N ASP A 702 -97.51 1.55 -78.30
CA ASP A 702 -98.76 1.53 -79.08
C ASP A 702 -99.65 0.28 -78.90
N GLY A 703 -99.17 -0.74 -78.19
CA GLY A 703 -99.98 -1.73 -77.49
C GLY A 703 -100.71 -2.73 -78.39
N ASP A 704 -100.17 -3.03 -79.57
CA ASP A 704 -100.58 -4.19 -80.38
C ASP A 704 -99.53 -5.29 -80.34
N GLY A 705 -99.41 -5.91 -79.17
CA GLY A 705 -98.42 -6.94 -78.89
C GLY A 705 -98.33 -8.13 -79.85
#